data_AF-A0A4V2NP71-F1
#
_entry.id   AF-A0A4V2NP71-F1
#
_cell.length_a   1.000
_cell.length_b   1.000
_cell.length_c   1.000
_cell.angle_alpha   90.00
_cell.angle_beta   90.00
_cell.angle_gamma   90.00
#
_symmetry.space_group_name_H-M   'P 1'
#
loop_
_entity.id
_entity.type
_entity.pdbx_description
1 polymer ?
#
loop_
_entity_poly.entity_id
_entity_poly.type
_entity_poly.pdbx_seq_one_letter_code
_entity_poly.pdbx_strand_id
1 'polypeptide(L)'
;MNRFNRQIATVLLGGTLVLSPLAAEANSDFNVRVAPKTTLHQMKDKKVVPLQTVSTTREYRIVRPSGWYYLAMSGGKQIYVKKSQAQVVPARSLTKARLTSAVNRSLVHDYMRGTPGHAPYEYDRLTTEQAKQFADRALRGDWYIPTAPNQLLVPNIDTFNWHKDVPAVDSTSYPFQLHYLTVLNQLTQAYNDSGDLAYLKYGERLIKSWTTAHPASNYKRLKWGYNDQGTAIRVFHLLNYWDIYKKTSLHKDPAFTELMLKTIYEHGEILASPDFYKSRHNHGIFQDMALTAIAQSFPEFDKSGAWQSLASTRLQAQISHSISADGIHLEHSPGYQVYVYHTFGRFLEWAEANAFTLPSRIEDIKEIPVQLAYMVKPNRTLPIFGDTAGHLRAMNIIPGAADYPELAYAVSGGLEGTEPALLTKQLGSQYSFMREYWAKPPQTFSGATQVMMTAGYHSNAHKHADDLSIDLYGLARDFIVETGRYGYTNRPERREVFKVEAHNTVHRYGEGLDLGADMVGKSRIVSVEDLGATSIAIGESELVGKGGVHRRTLVYDKAKTLVVYDKITSPEPDMFVQRFHLGDGLNLSRGSIELNDVQFRDSTRRTIQLMQLETDEDSYMSIQPSHLSVRDFEWKPREQVVSVEYGTSVRYITLIRIDRTNTYIEQADIEERENDYVVTYTVSNGETGTMTIPK
;
A
#
# COMPACT_ATOMS: atom_id res chain seq x y z
N MET A 1 56.70 40.31 -39.64
CA MET A 1 56.81 41.11 -40.88
C MET A 1 55.38 41.38 -41.36
N ASN A 2 54.84 42.57 -41.63
CA ASN A 2 55.17 44.00 -41.55
C ASN A 2 53.78 44.72 -41.55
N ARG A 3 53.47 45.65 -40.62
CA ARG A 3 53.52 47.14 -40.75
C ARG A 3 52.72 47.70 -41.95
N PHE A 4 51.95 48.80 -41.94
CA PHE A 4 51.50 49.85 -40.99
C PHE A 4 50.51 50.78 -41.75
N ASN A 5 49.81 51.65 -41.00
CA ASN A 5 49.13 52.94 -41.33
C ASN A 5 47.59 52.92 -41.31
N ARG A 6 46.91 53.49 -40.30
CA ARG A 6 46.68 54.92 -39.91
C ARG A 6 45.88 55.73 -40.93
N GLN A 7 44.65 56.08 -40.58
CA GLN A 7 44.25 57.49 -40.39
C GLN A 7 42.96 57.64 -39.58
N ILE A 8 42.97 58.67 -38.73
CA ILE A 8 41.91 59.17 -37.85
C ILE A 8 41.10 60.19 -38.64
N ALA A 9 39.77 60.14 -38.56
CA ALA A 9 38.90 61.28 -38.86
C ALA A 9 37.76 61.33 -37.85
N THR A 10 37.80 62.36 -37.01
CA THR A 10 36.75 62.75 -36.07
C THR A 10 35.67 63.51 -36.84
N VAL A 11 34.42 63.05 -36.79
CA VAL A 11 33.24 63.88 -37.09
C VAL A 11 32.17 63.57 -36.04
N LEU A 12 31.96 64.51 -35.12
CA LEU A 12 30.72 64.65 -34.37
C LEU A 12 29.66 65.19 -35.33
N LEU A 13 28.52 64.51 -35.43
CA LEU A 13 27.24 65.16 -35.74
C LEU A 13 26.09 64.31 -35.23
N GLY A 14 25.28 64.92 -34.38
CA GLY A 14 24.16 64.30 -33.68
C GLY A 14 23.11 63.74 -34.63
N GLY A 15 22.78 62.48 -34.43
CA GLY A 15 21.59 61.84 -34.96
C GLY A 15 20.69 61.49 -33.78
N THR A 16 19.62 62.26 -33.60
CA THR A 16 18.46 61.88 -32.80
C THR A 16 17.98 60.50 -33.23
N LEU A 17 18.21 59.48 -32.40
CA LEU A 17 17.54 58.20 -32.48
C LEU A 17 16.04 58.46 -32.26
N VAL A 18 15.31 58.60 -33.36
CA VAL A 18 13.85 58.46 -33.37
C VAL A 18 13.58 57.00 -33.04
N LEU A 19 13.40 56.72 -31.75
CA LEU A 19 12.79 55.48 -31.29
C LEU A 19 11.34 55.50 -31.78
N SER A 20 11.07 54.81 -32.88
CA SER A 20 9.72 54.43 -33.27
C SER A 20 9.03 53.76 -32.06
N PRO A 21 7.82 54.17 -31.66
CA PRO A 21 7.08 53.46 -30.63
C PRO A 21 6.62 52.14 -31.25
N LEU A 22 7.40 51.08 -31.05
CA LEU A 22 6.92 49.71 -31.22
C LEU A 22 5.68 49.58 -30.33
N ALA A 23 4.52 49.44 -30.97
CA ALA A 23 3.30 49.00 -30.30
C ALA A 23 3.64 47.70 -29.56
N ALA A 24 3.63 47.74 -28.23
CA ALA A 24 3.91 46.56 -27.43
C ALA A 24 2.74 45.58 -27.59
N GLU A 25 2.89 44.62 -28.50
CA GLU A 25 1.97 43.49 -28.56
C GLU A 25 2.05 42.73 -27.23
N ALA A 26 0.89 42.41 -26.66
CA ALA A 26 0.81 41.76 -25.37
C ALA A 26 1.10 40.27 -25.54
N ASN A 27 2.33 39.86 -25.23
CA ASN A 27 2.83 38.50 -25.48
C ASN A 27 2.74 37.54 -24.28
N SER A 28 2.11 37.93 -23.15
CA SER A 28 1.97 37.03 -22.00
C SER A 28 0.69 36.20 -22.05
N ASP A 29 0.70 35.02 -21.42
CA ASP A 29 -0.49 34.17 -21.28
C ASP A 29 -1.36 34.52 -20.05
N PHE A 30 -1.16 35.71 -19.46
CA PHE A 30 -1.81 36.12 -18.22
C PHE A 30 -2.56 37.45 -18.36
N ASN A 31 -3.69 37.53 -17.66
CA ASN A 31 -4.40 38.77 -17.44
C ASN A 31 -4.13 39.30 -16.03
N VAL A 32 -4.29 40.61 -15.88
CA VAL A 32 -4.44 41.25 -14.57
C VAL A 32 -5.93 41.51 -14.35
N ARG A 33 -6.50 40.88 -13.33
CA ARG A 33 -7.88 41.07 -12.88
C ARG A 33 -7.91 42.14 -11.80
N VAL A 34 -8.75 43.16 -11.99
CA VAL A 34 -8.94 44.27 -11.07
C VAL A 34 -10.38 44.30 -10.55
N ALA A 35 -10.54 44.59 -9.26
CA ALA A 35 -11.84 44.74 -8.64
C ALA A 35 -12.48 46.11 -9.00
N PRO A 36 -13.80 46.29 -8.81
CA PRO A 36 -14.44 47.60 -8.88
C PRO A 36 -13.72 48.63 -8.00
N LYS A 37 -13.75 49.89 -8.41
CA LYS A 37 -13.07 51.03 -7.75
C LYS A 37 -11.53 51.00 -7.83
N THR A 38 -10.94 50.11 -8.62
CA THR A 38 -9.49 50.13 -8.87
C THR A 38 -9.12 51.25 -9.85
N THR A 39 -8.13 52.08 -9.50
CA THR A 39 -7.59 53.12 -10.39
C THR A 39 -6.53 52.54 -11.32
N LEU A 40 -6.80 52.56 -12.62
CA LEU A 40 -5.82 52.34 -13.68
C LEU A 40 -4.96 53.59 -13.83
N HIS A 41 -3.70 53.39 -14.19
CA HIS A 41 -2.74 54.48 -14.38
C HIS A 41 -2.20 54.46 -15.82
N GLN A 42 -1.59 55.56 -16.23
CA GLN A 42 -0.88 55.70 -17.50
C GLN A 42 0.50 56.33 -17.27
N MET A 43 1.41 56.17 -18.23
CA MET A 43 2.69 56.88 -18.22
C MET A 43 2.52 58.24 -18.90
N LYS A 44 2.79 59.33 -18.18
CA LYS A 44 2.82 60.71 -18.71
C LYS A 44 4.06 61.41 -18.17
N ASP A 45 4.85 62.02 -19.04
CA ASP A 45 6.08 62.76 -18.67
C ASP A 45 7.03 61.94 -17.78
N LYS A 46 7.21 60.65 -18.11
CA LYS A 46 8.00 59.66 -17.36
C LYS A 46 7.50 59.40 -15.92
N LYS A 47 6.26 59.76 -15.59
CA LYS A 47 5.61 59.48 -14.31
C LYS A 47 4.35 58.65 -14.51
N VAL A 48 4.08 57.74 -13.58
CA VAL A 48 2.83 56.96 -13.57
C VAL A 48 1.75 57.81 -12.89
N VAL A 49 0.73 58.22 -13.64
CA VAL A 49 -0.37 59.08 -13.17
C VAL A 49 -1.72 58.35 -13.28
N PRO A 50 -2.71 58.65 -12.43
CA PRO A 50 -4.07 58.12 -12.57
C PRO A 50 -4.64 58.37 -13.97
N LEU A 51 -5.30 57.35 -14.53
CA LEU A 51 -5.99 57.41 -15.83
C LEU A 51 -7.50 57.38 -15.63
N GLN A 52 -8.01 56.30 -15.04
CA GLN A 52 -9.45 56.11 -14.81
C GLN A 52 -9.69 55.07 -13.72
N THR A 53 -10.84 55.13 -13.08
CA THR A 53 -11.27 54.12 -12.11
C THR A 53 -12.31 53.19 -12.73
N VAL A 54 -12.13 51.88 -12.58
CA VAL A 54 -13.09 50.89 -13.13
C VAL A 54 -14.31 50.75 -12.23
N SER A 55 -15.51 50.67 -12.82
CA SER A 55 -16.76 50.50 -12.08
C SER A 55 -17.14 49.03 -11.85
N THR A 56 -16.60 48.11 -12.64
CA THR A 56 -16.83 46.67 -12.56
C THR A 56 -15.51 45.92 -12.51
N THR A 57 -15.55 44.63 -12.16
CA THR A 57 -14.40 43.74 -12.34
C THR A 57 -14.00 43.71 -13.81
N ARG A 58 -12.71 43.90 -14.09
CA ARG A 58 -12.16 43.89 -15.45
C ARG A 58 -10.88 43.08 -15.49
N GLU A 59 -10.61 42.48 -16.64
CA GLU A 59 -9.35 41.81 -16.94
C GLU A 59 -8.63 42.50 -18.09
N TYR A 60 -7.32 42.68 -17.96
CA TYR A 60 -6.48 43.26 -18.99
C TYR A 60 -5.31 42.36 -19.28
N ARG A 61 -5.01 42.14 -20.56
CA ARG A 61 -3.88 41.29 -20.96
C ARG A 61 -2.56 41.94 -20.51
N ILE A 62 -1.76 41.20 -19.74
CA ILE A 62 -0.47 41.68 -19.26
C ILE A 62 0.53 41.67 -20.43
N VAL A 63 1.31 42.73 -20.54
CA VAL A 63 2.50 42.80 -21.40
C VAL A 63 3.70 42.29 -20.62
N ARG A 64 3.94 42.86 -19.43
CA ARG A 64 5.01 42.46 -18.51
C ARG A 64 4.82 43.03 -17.09
N PRO A 65 5.43 42.42 -16.07
CA PRO A 65 5.66 43.08 -14.79
C PRO A 65 6.54 44.34 -14.93
N SER A 66 6.28 45.40 -14.16
CA SER A 66 7.07 46.64 -14.17
C SER A 66 7.05 47.32 -12.79
N GLY A 67 8.07 47.06 -11.96
CA GLY A 67 8.15 47.59 -10.59
C GLY A 67 6.90 47.24 -9.77
N TRP A 68 6.27 48.26 -9.19
CA TRP A 68 5.02 48.16 -8.42
C TRP A 68 3.76 47.95 -9.27
N TYR A 69 3.89 47.83 -10.58
CA TYR A 69 2.77 47.76 -11.52
C TYR A 69 2.87 46.54 -12.44
N TYR A 70 1.73 46.13 -13.00
CA TYR A 70 1.65 45.36 -14.23
C TYR A 70 1.40 46.33 -15.38
N LEU A 71 2.23 46.27 -16.43
CA LEU A 71 1.95 46.91 -17.70
C LEU A 71 0.99 46.01 -18.47
N ALA A 72 -0.20 46.51 -18.80
CA ALA A 72 -1.24 45.78 -19.50
C ALA A 72 -1.81 46.60 -20.66
N MET A 73 -2.61 45.97 -21.51
CA MET A 73 -3.26 46.63 -22.65
C MET A 73 -4.77 46.82 -22.41
N SER A 74 -5.27 48.02 -22.72
CA SER A 74 -6.70 48.33 -22.74
C SER A 74 -7.04 49.17 -23.98
N GLY A 75 -7.89 48.65 -24.86
CA GLY A 75 -8.29 49.37 -26.09
C GLY A 75 -7.10 49.80 -26.96
N GLY A 76 -6.06 48.97 -27.07
CA GLY A 76 -4.84 49.28 -27.81
C GLY A 76 -3.85 50.22 -27.11
N LYS A 77 -4.16 50.69 -25.88
CA LYS A 77 -3.29 51.58 -25.10
C LYS A 77 -2.67 50.85 -23.92
N GLN A 78 -1.44 51.25 -23.59
CA GLN A 78 -0.74 50.78 -22.39
C GLN A 78 -1.35 51.40 -21.13
N ILE A 79 -1.67 50.55 -20.17
CA ILE A 79 -2.13 50.92 -18.83
C ILE A 79 -1.23 50.29 -17.77
N TYR A 80 -1.17 50.93 -16.62
CA TYR A 80 -0.40 50.49 -15.46
C TYR A 80 -1.36 50.17 -14.32
N VAL A 81 -1.33 48.92 -13.86
CA VAL A 81 -2.17 48.43 -12.78
C VAL A 81 -1.31 48.15 -11.56
N LYS A 82 -1.59 48.75 -10.40
CA LYS A 82 -0.82 48.50 -9.17
C LYS A 82 -0.93 47.03 -8.78
N LYS A 83 0.20 46.37 -8.51
CA LYS A 83 0.22 44.96 -8.11
C LYS A 83 -0.60 44.70 -6.84
N SER A 84 -0.58 45.64 -5.89
CA SER A 84 -1.33 45.53 -4.63
C SER A 84 -2.85 45.63 -4.77
N GLN A 85 -3.37 45.98 -5.95
CA GLN A 85 -4.80 46.16 -6.22
C GLN A 85 -5.31 45.20 -7.29
N ALA A 86 -4.53 44.17 -7.62
CA ALA A 86 -4.85 43.29 -8.73
C ALA A 86 -4.41 41.85 -8.50
N GLN A 87 -5.11 40.95 -9.17
CA GLN A 87 -4.81 39.52 -9.17
C GLN A 87 -4.30 39.12 -10.55
N VAL A 88 -3.16 38.43 -10.61
CA VAL A 88 -2.71 37.78 -11.85
C VAL A 88 -3.54 36.52 -12.05
N VAL A 89 -4.09 36.32 -13.25
CA VAL A 89 -4.89 35.14 -13.60
C VAL A 89 -4.46 34.59 -14.95
N PRO A 90 -4.41 33.25 -15.14
CA PRO A 90 -4.15 32.66 -16.45
C PRO A 90 -5.25 33.09 -17.43
N ALA A 91 -4.85 33.59 -18.60
CA ALA A 91 -5.80 33.94 -19.66
C ALA A 91 -6.11 32.74 -20.58
N ARG A 92 -5.35 31.66 -20.42
CA ARG A 92 -5.47 30.34 -21.06
C ARG A 92 -4.93 29.31 -20.07
N SER A 93 -5.28 28.04 -20.26
CA SER A 93 -4.72 26.95 -19.45
C SER A 93 -3.18 26.90 -19.56
N LEU A 94 -2.51 26.51 -18.48
CA LEU A 94 -1.07 26.45 -18.39
C LEU A 94 -0.57 25.13 -18.99
N THR A 95 -0.01 25.21 -20.20
CA THR A 95 0.73 24.09 -20.80
C THR A 95 2.16 24.05 -20.24
N LYS A 96 2.84 22.91 -20.37
CA LYS A 96 4.28 22.80 -20.05
C LYS A 96 5.14 23.89 -20.72
N ALA A 97 4.85 24.23 -21.98
CA ALA A 97 5.57 25.29 -22.70
C ALA A 97 5.29 26.68 -22.09
N ARG A 98 4.07 26.94 -21.63
CA ARG A 98 3.72 28.21 -20.97
C ARG A 98 4.35 28.35 -19.59
N LEU A 99 4.43 27.25 -18.83
CA LEU A 99 5.08 27.21 -17.52
C LEU A 99 6.58 27.54 -17.62
N THR A 100 7.24 27.05 -18.66
CA THR A 100 8.69 27.17 -18.89
C THR A 100 9.08 28.39 -19.75
N SER A 101 8.12 29.20 -20.16
CA SER A 101 8.38 30.40 -20.95
C SER A 101 9.02 31.49 -20.10
N ALA A 102 10.16 32.02 -20.56
CA ALA A 102 10.84 33.14 -19.92
C ALA A 102 9.93 34.37 -19.77
N VAL A 103 8.97 34.56 -20.68
CA VAL A 103 7.99 35.67 -20.64
C VAL A 103 7.01 35.50 -19.47
N ASN A 104 6.60 34.26 -19.18
CA ASN A 104 5.57 33.97 -18.20
C ASN A 104 6.13 33.67 -16.81
N ARG A 105 7.42 33.31 -16.67
CA ARG A 105 8.02 32.86 -15.40
C ARG A 105 7.65 33.72 -14.19
N SER A 106 7.80 35.04 -14.29
CA SER A 106 7.46 35.95 -13.18
C SER A 106 5.94 36.04 -12.92
N LEU A 107 5.11 35.88 -13.95
CA LEU A 107 3.66 35.92 -13.84
C LEU A 107 3.08 34.63 -13.26
N VAL A 108 3.65 33.48 -13.64
CA VAL A 108 3.36 32.18 -13.01
C VAL A 108 3.69 32.26 -11.51
N HIS A 109 4.86 32.79 -11.17
CA HIS A 109 5.26 33.01 -9.78
C HIS A 109 4.30 33.97 -9.04
N ASP A 110 3.93 35.11 -9.64
CA ASP A 110 2.97 36.05 -9.06
C ASP A 110 1.58 35.40 -8.86
N TYR A 111 1.13 34.58 -9.82
CA TYR A 111 -0.13 33.84 -9.73
C TYR A 111 -0.12 32.83 -8.59
N MET A 112 0.92 31.99 -8.50
CA MET A 112 1.05 30.95 -7.48
C MET A 112 1.15 31.48 -6.06
N ARG A 113 1.66 32.71 -5.88
CA ARG A 113 1.63 33.38 -4.57
C ARG A 113 0.22 33.66 -4.06
N GLY A 114 -0.75 33.79 -4.97
CA GLY A 114 -2.15 34.02 -4.64
C GLY A 114 -3.00 32.76 -4.59
N THR A 115 -2.46 31.56 -4.88
CA THR A 115 -3.25 30.32 -4.84
C THR A 115 -3.36 29.80 -3.41
N PRO A 116 -4.54 29.31 -2.99
CA PRO A 116 -4.70 28.67 -1.69
C PRO A 116 -3.81 27.42 -1.63
N GLY A 117 -3.40 27.04 -0.42
CA GLY A 117 -2.75 25.73 -0.21
C GLY A 117 -3.77 24.71 0.30
N HIS A 118 -3.45 23.44 0.13
CA HIS A 118 -4.28 22.31 0.47
C HIS A 118 -3.86 21.69 1.82
N ALA A 119 -4.76 20.94 2.44
CA ALA A 119 -4.39 20.02 3.52
C ALA A 119 -3.45 18.94 2.95
N PRO A 120 -2.35 18.60 3.65
CA PRO A 120 -1.36 17.67 3.13
C PRO A 120 -1.84 16.21 3.18
N TYR A 121 -1.45 15.41 2.19
CA TYR A 121 -1.57 13.94 2.26
C TYR A 121 -0.27 13.35 2.83
N GLU A 122 -0.30 12.84 4.04
CA GLU A 122 0.88 12.27 4.71
C GLU A 122 0.96 10.75 4.48
N TYR A 123 1.73 10.34 3.47
CA TYR A 123 1.96 8.91 3.19
C TYR A 123 2.69 8.19 4.34
N ASP A 124 3.67 8.85 4.97
CA ASP A 124 4.31 8.40 6.20
C ASP A 124 4.03 9.47 7.27
N ARG A 125 3.10 9.23 8.20
CA ARG A 125 2.84 10.15 9.32
C ARG A 125 3.86 9.90 10.43
N LEU A 126 4.61 10.93 10.80
CA LEU A 126 5.62 10.88 11.85
C LEU A 126 5.07 11.55 13.12
N THR A 127 5.58 11.17 14.29
CA THR A 127 5.41 12.04 15.46
C THR A 127 6.26 13.31 15.29
N THR A 128 5.90 14.37 16.00
CA THR A 128 6.67 15.62 16.02
C THR A 128 8.15 15.38 16.36
N GLU A 129 8.44 14.52 17.34
CA GLU A 129 9.80 14.16 17.73
C GLU A 129 10.54 13.42 16.61
N GLN A 130 9.89 12.46 15.97
CA GLN A 130 10.48 11.70 14.86
C GLN A 130 10.77 12.61 13.66
N ALA A 131 9.79 13.44 13.26
CA ALA A 131 9.94 14.38 12.14
C ALA A 131 11.13 15.31 12.38
N LYS A 132 11.20 15.92 13.57
CA LYS A 132 12.31 16.80 13.96
C LYS A 132 13.65 16.04 13.97
N GLN A 133 13.71 14.87 14.60
CA GLN A 133 14.93 14.07 14.67
C GLN A 133 15.47 13.73 13.28
N PHE A 134 14.61 13.24 12.39
CA PHE A 134 15.02 12.85 11.04
C PHE A 134 15.40 14.07 10.18
N ALA A 135 14.65 15.16 10.28
CA ALA A 135 14.97 16.41 9.58
C ALA A 135 16.31 17.02 10.06
N ASP A 136 16.57 17.06 11.37
CA ASP A 136 17.83 17.53 11.94
C ASP A 136 19.03 16.69 11.48
N ARG A 137 18.86 15.36 11.42
CA ARG A 137 19.90 14.48 10.85
C ARG A 137 20.10 14.75 9.36
N ALA A 138 19.02 14.95 8.60
CA ALA A 138 19.10 15.26 7.18
C ALA A 138 19.87 16.57 6.89
N LEU A 139 19.67 17.62 7.71
CA LEU A 139 20.41 18.87 7.62
C LEU A 139 21.93 18.70 7.81
N ARG A 140 22.35 17.67 8.54
CA ARG A 140 23.77 17.30 8.75
C ARG A 140 24.30 16.29 7.73
N GLY A 141 23.49 15.92 6.74
CA GLY A 141 23.87 14.95 5.71
C GLY A 141 23.80 13.48 6.18
N ASP A 142 23.03 13.19 7.21
CA ASP A 142 22.78 11.83 7.70
C ASP A 142 21.29 11.50 7.53
N TRP A 143 20.90 10.95 6.39
CA TRP A 143 19.50 10.74 6.07
C TRP A 143 18.99 9.45 6.70
N TYR A 144 17.83 9.52 7.35
CA TYR A 144 17.09 8.32 7.75
C TYR A 144 16.22 7.84 6.58
N ILE A 145 16.40 6.59 6.19
CA ILE A 145 15.55 5.87 5.24
C ILE A 145 14.83 4.77 6.04
N PRO A 146 13.51 4.57 5.95
CA PRO A 146 12.81 3.60 6.82
C PRO A 146 13.23 2.13 6.66
N THR A 147 13.84 1.77 5.54
CA THR A 147 14.30 0.42 5.24
C THR A 147 15.79 0.27 5.51
N ALA A 148 16.21 -0.93 5.91
CA ALA A 148 17.63 -1.31 6.04
C ALA A 148 18.48 -0.83 4.84
N PRO A 149 19.66 -0.24 5.07
CA PRO A 149 20.41 -0.11 6.34
C PRO A 149 19.93 1.02 7.28
N ASN A 150 18.78 1.62 7.03
CA ASN A 150 18.20 2.72 7.83
C ASN A 150 18.96 4.05 7.78
N GLN A 151 19.87 4.20 6.81
CA GLN A 151 20.76 5.36 6.72
C GLN A 151 21.28 5.57 5.30
N LEU A 152 21.38 6.84 4.88
CA LEU A 152 22.18 7.27 3.73
C LEU A 152 23.02 8.50 4.10
N LEU A 153 24.33 8.47 3.86
CA LEU A 153 25.18 9.63 4.03
C LEU A 153 25.12 10.52 2.78
N VAL A 154 24.70 11.77 2.98
CA VAL A 154 24.58 12.82 1.96
C VAL A 154 25.27 14.10 2.47
N PRO A 155 26.61 14.14 2.57
CA PRO A 155 27.33 15.25 3.20
C PRO A 155 27.01 16.62 2.59
N ASN A 156 26.78 16.66 1.28
CA ASN A 156 26.30 17.85 0.59
C ASN A 156 25.37 17.46 -0.57
N ILE A 157 24.09 17.74 -0.41
CA ILE A 157 23.05 17.45 -1.41
C ILE A 157 23.27 18.14 -2.76
N ASP A 158 23.93 19.31 -2.78
CA ASP A 158 24.17 20.04 -4.03
C ASP A 158 25.23 19.35 -4.92
N THR A 159 26.07 18.50 -4.32
CA THR A 159 27.14 17.77 -5.03
C THR A 159 26.97 16.25 -4.98
N PHE A 160 25.92 15.74 -4.33
CA PHE A 160 25.66 14.32 -4.16
C PHE A 160 25.38 13.64 -5.51
N ASN A 161 26.10 12.57 -5.82
CA ASN A 161 25.91 11.84 -7.06
C ASN A 161 24.92 10.68 -6.87
N TRP A 162 23.64 10.94 -7.18
CA TRP A 162 22.56 9.96 -7.08
C TRP A 162 22.81 8.62 -7.79
N HIS A 163 23.66 8.59 -8.82
CA HIS A 163 23.92 7.39 -9.61
C HIS A 163 25.16 6.62 -9.15
N LYS A 164 25.98 7.19 -8.25
CA LYS A 164 27.23 6.58 -7.76
C LYS A 164 27.30 6.41 -6.26
N ASP A 165 26.75 7.37 -5.51
CA ASP A 165 26.92 7.46 -4.06
C ASP A 165 25.78 6.75 -3.30
N VAL A 166 24.74 6.29 -4.00
CA VAL A 166 23.69 5.44 -3.43
C VAL A 166 24.22 4.00 -3.31
N PRO A 167 24.29 3.42 -2.10
CA PRO A 167 24.85 2.08 -1.91
C PRO A 167 23.95 0.99 -2.48
N ALA A 168 24.55 -0.09 -2.95
CA ALA A 168 23.85 -1.33 -3.21
C ALA A 168 23.51 -2.01 -1.88
N VAL A 169 22.24 -2.36 -1.68
CA VAL A 169 21.74 -2.98 -0.46
C VAL A 169 20.77 -4.12 -0.80
N ASP A 170 20.60 -5.07 0.12
CA ASP A 170 19.77 -6.26 -0.08
C ASP A 170 18.28 -5.95 -0.24
N SER A 171 17.82 -4.85 0.35
CA SER A 171 16.40 -4.49 0.31
C SER A 171 16.06 -3.65 -0.91
N THR A 172 15.15 -4.15 -1.73
CA THR A 172 14.60 -3.43 -2.87
C THR A 172 13.71 -2.25 -2.46
N SER A 173 13.22 -2.22 -1.22
CA SER A 173 12.46 -1.11 -0.66
C SER A 173 13.33 0.12 -0.35
N TYR A 174 14.63 -0.06 -0.14
CA TYR A 174 15.55 1.05 0.16
C TYR A 174 15.69 2.08 -0.99
N PRO A 175 16.08 1.69 -2.22
CA PRO A 175 16.14 2.64 -3.33
C PRO A 175 14.74 3.17 -3.67
N PHE A 176 13.68 2.36 -3.54
CA PHE A 176 12.30 2.81 -3.70
C PHE A 176 11.96 3.99 -2.76
N GLN A 177 12.27 3.86 -1.46
CA GLN A 177 11.99 4.88 -0.44
C GLN A 177 12.85 6.13 -0.58
N LEU A 178 14.12 5.95 -0.93
CA LEU A 178 15.00 7.05 -1.26
C LEU A 178 14.41 7.86 -2.41
N HIS A 179 14.04 7.19 -3.49
CA HIS A 179 13.58 7.88 -4.68
C HIS A 179 12.20 8.49 -4.49
N TYR A 180 11.22 7.93 -3.76
CA TYR A 180 9.96 8.68 -3.55
C TYR A 180 10.12 9.95 -2.70
N LEU A 181 11.32 10.24 -2.21
CA LEU A 181 11.71 11.41 -1.42
C LEU A 181 11.17 11.41 0.00
N THR A 182 11.28 10.28 0.71
CA THR A 182 10.91 10.19 2.14
C THR A 182 11.52 11.32 3.00
N VAL A 183 12.74 11.75 2.68
CA VAL A 183 13.42 12.85 3.38
C VAL A 183 12.73 14.20 3.16
N LEU A 184 12.12 14.44 1.99
CA LEU A 184 11.32 15.64 1.75
C LEU A 184 10.08 15.67 2.67
N ASN A 185 9.44 14.52 2.88
CA ASN A 185 8.32 14.39 3.82
C ASN A 185 8.75 14.67 5.26
N GLN A 186 9.88 14.09 5.71
CA GLN A 186 10.46 14.32 7.04
C GLN A 186 10.71 15.82 7.29
N LEU A 187 11.37 16.51 6.34
CA LEU A 187 11.64 17.95 6.41
C LEU A 187 10.35 18.78 6.44
N THR A 188 9.35 18.40 5.64
CA THR A 188 8.09 19.12 5.53
C THR A 188 7.26 19.00 6.81
N GLN A 189 7.15 17.81 7.41
CA GLN A 189 6.46 17.61 8.69
C GLN A 189 7.20 18.32 9.84
N ALA A 190 8.53 18.26 9.87
CA ALA A 190 9.30 18.99 10.88
C ALA A 190 9.08 20.51 10.80
N TYR A 191 8.93 21.06 9.59
CA TYR A 191 8.56 22.47 9.41
C TYR A 191 7.15 22.76 9.92
N ASN A 192 6.16 21.91 9.63
CA ASN A 192 4.77 22.15 10.05
C ASN A 192 4.65 22.36 11.56
N ASP A 193 5.44 21.62 12.33
CA ASP A 193 5.42 21.71 13.80
C ASP A 193 6.31 22.84 14.35
N SER A 194 7.45 23.11 13.73
CA SER A 194 8.47 24.03 14.28
C SER A 194 8.48 25.44 13.68
N GLY A 195 8.02 25.59 12.44
CA GLY A 195 8.19 26.81 11.64
C GLY A 195 9.63 27.09 11.17
N ASP A 196 10.58 26.16 11.35
CA ASP A 196 11.99 26.40 11.00
C ASP A 196 12.24 26.33 9.48
N LEU A 197 12.47 27.50 8.87
CA LEU A 197 12.72 27.65 7.44
C LEU A 197 13.99 26.90 6.95
N ALA A 198 14.89 26.47 7.84
CA ALA A 198 16.05 25.66 7.47
C ALA A 198 15.63 24.34 6.79
N TYR A 199 14.55 23.71 7.26
CA TYR A 199 14.05 22.45 6.68
C TYR A 199 13.56 22.65 5.25
N LEU A 200 12.75 23.68 5.00
CA LEU A 200 12.25 23.98 3.66
C LEU A 200 13.37 24.40 2.72
N LYS A 201 14.33 25.19 3.20
CA LYS A 201 15.52 25.58 2.43
C LYS A 201 16.35 24.36 1.99
N TYR A 202 16.47 23.35 2.85
CA TYR A 202 17.12 22.09 2.47
C TYR A 202 16.26 21.28 1.50
N GLY A 203 14.94 21.25 1.68
CA GLY A 203 13.99 20.64 0.74
C GLY A 203 14.10 21.21 -0.68
N GLU A 204 14.24 22.53 -0.82
CA GLU A 204 14.49 23.20 -2.11
C GLU A 204 15.76 22.67 -2.80
N ARG A 205 16.86 22.55 -2.05
CA ARG A 205 18.14 22.02 -2.54
C ARG A 205 18.02 20.55 -2.96
N LEU A 206 17.33 19.74 -2.15
CA LEU A 206 17.04 18.35 -2.45
C LEU A 206 16.26 18.20 -3.76
N ILE A 207 15.19 18.97 -3.95
CA ILE A 207 14.38 18.94 -5.18
C ILE A 207 15.23 19.35 -6.39
N LYS A 208 16.00 20.44 -6.28
CA LYS A 208 16.91 20.90 -7.34
C LYS A 208 17.94 19.82 -7.71
N SER A 209 18.57 19.20 -6.72
CA SER A 209 19.56 18.12 -6.92
C SER A 209 18.93 16.90 -7.59
N TRP A 210 17.79 16.42 -7.07
CA TRP A 210 17.12 15.22 -7.59
C TRP A 210 16.62 15.41 -9.03
N THR A 211 15.95 16.53 -9.32
CA THR A 211 15.40 16.83 -10.66
C THR A 211 16.48 17.03 -11.71
N THR A 212 17.67 17.50 -11.30
CA THR A 212 18.85 17.59 -12.18
C THR A 212 19.37 16.20 -12.54
N ALA A 213 19.47 15.30 -11.55
CA ALA A 213 19.96 13.94 -11.76
C ALA A 213 18.93 13.01 -12.44
N HIS A 214 17.63 13.33 -12.34
CA HIS A 214 16.51 12.54 -12.84
C HIS A 214 15.58 13.42 -13.69
N PRO A 215 15.96 13.76 -14.93
CA PRO A 215 15.07 14.47 -15.84
C PRO A 215 13.92 13.55 -16.28
N ALA A 216 12.69 14.07 -16.28
CA ALA A 216 11.47 13.33 -16.63
C ALA A 216 11.49 12.68 -18.02
N SER A 217 12.23 13.27 -18.97
CA SER A 217 12.44 12.67 -20.30
C SER A 217 13.10 11.29 -20.27
N ASN A 218 13.79 10.95 -19.17
CA ASN A 218 14.53 9.71 -18.99
C ASN A 218 13.79 8.69 -18.13
N TYR A 219 12.48 8.88 -17.85
CA TYR A 219 11.74 8.02 -16.92
C TYR A 219 11.81 6.52 -17.26
N LYS A 220 11.80 6.17 -18.55
CA LYS A 220 11.93 4.79 -19.02
C LYS A 220 13.30 4.15 -18.72
N ARG A 221 14.36 4.95 -18.56
CA ARG A 221 15.74 4.47 -18.33
C ARG A 221 16.12 4.43 -16.84
N LEU A 222 15.48 5.27 -16.02
CA LEU A 222 15.81 5.46 -14.61
C LEU A 222 14.83 4.69 -13.72
N LYS A 223 14.93 3.35 -13.72
CA LYS A 223 13.99 2.44 -13.05
C LYS A 223 13.67 2.82 -11.61
N TRP A 224 14.66 3.16 -10.79
CA TRP A 224 14.44 3.52 -9.39
C TRP A 224 13.91 4.95 -9.23
N GLY A 225 14.47 5.90 -9.97
CA GLY A 225 14.00 7.28 -10.01
C GLY A 225 12.52 7.38 -10.41
N TYR A 226 12.08 6.51 -11.32
CA TYR A 226 10.70 6.45 -11.82
C TYR A 226 10.11 5.06 -11.66
N ASN A 227 10.22 4.48 -10.47
CA ASN A 227 9.35 3.37 -10.09
C ASN A 227 7.89 3.86 -10.09
N ASP A 228 6.95 3.03 -10.57
CA ASP A 228 5.53 3.41 -10.74
C ASP A 228 4.88 3.93 -9.44
N GLN A 229 4.86 3.14 -8.37
CA GLN A 229 4.35 3.56 -7.06
C GLN A 229 5.18 4.68 -6.45
N GLY A 230 6.51 4.64 -6.58
CA GLY A 230 7.40 5.64 -5.99
C GLY A 230 7.24 7.02 -6.64
N THR A 231 6.93 7.06 -7.93
CA THR A 231 6.56 8.28 -8.67
C THR A 231 5.26 8.87 -8.16
N ALA A 232 4.27 8.03 -7.86
CA ALA A 232 3.01 8.48 -7.29
C ALA A 232 3.16 9.03 -5.85
N ILE A 233 3.87 8.33 -4.96
CA ILE A 233 4.11 8.81 -3.58
C ILE A 233 4.86 10.15 -3.58
N ARG A 234 5.87 10.29 -4.45
CA ARG A 234 6.64 11.53 -4.60
C ARG A 234 5.77 12.73 -4.93
N VAL A 235 4.71 12.56 -5.73
CA VAL A 235 3.78 13.65 -6.06
C VAL A 235 3.19 14.22 -4.79
N PHE A 236 2.72 13.40 -3.85
CA PHE A 236 2.18 13.88 -2.59
C PHE A 236 3.22 14.65 -1.76
N HIS A 237 4.46 14.15 -1.70
CA HIS A 237 5.54 14.87 -1.00
C HIS A 237 5.88 16.22 -1.66
N LEU A 238 5.87 16.29 -2.99
CA LEU A 238 6.07 17.53 -3.74
C LEU A 238 4.92 18.52 -3.56
N LEU A 239 3.66 18.03 -3.56
CA LEU A 239 2.46 18.85 -3.33
C LEU A 239 2.46 19.45 -1.92
N ASN A 240 2.67 18.61 -0.90
CA ASN A 240 2.73 19.05 0.50
C ASN A 240 3.81 20.12 0.68
N TYR A 241 5.04 19.82 0.21
CA TYR A 241 6.14 20.78 0.27
C TYR A 241 5.79 22.09 -0.44
N TRP A 242 5.22 22.02 -1.64
CA TRP A 242 4.89 23.20 -2.44
C TRP A 242 3.88 24.12 -1.75
N ASP A 243 2.81 23.55 -1.21
CA ASP A 243 1.73 24.32 -0.58
C ASP A 243 2.15 25.03 0.70
N ILE A 244 3.12 24.46 1.41
CA ILE A 244 3.75 25.08 2.57
C ILE A 244 4.77 26.11 2.12
N TYR A 245 5.72 25.72 1.27
CA TYR A 245 6.81 26.57 0.78
C TYR A 245 6.30 27.89 0.20
N LYS A 246 5.25 27.83 -0.63
CA LYS A 246 4.72 29.01 -1.34
C LYS A 246 4.15 30.09 -0.43
N LYS A 247 3.82 29.75 0.82
CA LYS A 247 3.29 30.65 1.87
C LYS A 247 4.39 31.28 2.73
N THR A 248 5.64 30.84 2.57
CA THR A 248 6.76 31.31 3.39
C THR A 248 7.51 32.46 2.75
N SER A 249 8.41 33.08 3.53
CA SER A 249 9.32 34.12 3.04
C SER A 249 10.41 33.61 2.08
N LEU A 250 10.51 32.29 1.87
CA LEU A 250 11.44 31.67 0.91
C LEU A 250 10.93 31.76 -0.53
N HIS A 251 9.62 31.84 -0.75
CA HIS A 251 9.00 31.87 -2.08
C HIS A 251 9.22 33.20 -2.80
N LYS A 252 10.47 33.43 -3.24
CA LYS A 252 10.94 34.65 -3.92
C LYS A 252 11.59 34.35 -5.27
N ASP A 253 11.96 33.11 -5.54
CA ASP A 253 12.64 32.68 -6.76
C ASP A 253 11.63 32.17 -7.82
N PRO A 254 11.36 32.94 -8.90
CA PRO A 254 10.47 32.48 -9.95
C PRO A 254 11.00 31.26 -10.72
N ALA A 255 12.32 31.03 -10.75
CA ALA A 255 12.90 29.87 -11.42
C ALA A 255 12.60 28.58 -10.64
N PHE A 256 12.60 28.64 -9.30
CA PHE A 256 12.17 27.50 -8.49
C PHE A 256 10.66 27.23 -8.61
N THR A 257 9.82 28.26 -8.70
CA THR A 257 8.39 28.07 -9.02
C THR A 257 8.20 27.37 -10.36
N GLU A 258 8.92 27.80 -11.40
CA GLU A 258 8.91 27.14 -12.71
C GLU A 258 9.33 25.67 -12.60
N LEU A 259 10.44 25.38 -11.91
CA LEU A 259 10.92 24.02 -11.69
C LEU A 259 9.87 23.14 -11.03
N MET A 260 9.27 23.61 -9.93
CA MET A 260 8.25 22.87 -9.19
C MET A 260 7.04 22.52 -10.06
N LEU A 261 6.45 23.52 -10.72
CA LEU A 261 5.26 23.30 -11.55
C LEU A 261 5.57 22.45 -12.78
N LYS A 262 6.73 22.64 -13.41
CA LYS A 262 7.20 21.78 -14.51
C LYS A 262 7.34 20.34 -14.04
N THR A 263 7.97 20.10 -12.89
CA THR A 263 8.15 18.76 -12.34
C THR A 263 6.80 18.11 -12.06
N ILE A 264 5.86 18.80 -11.42
CA ILE A 264 4.51 18.28 -11.16
C ILE A 264 3.76 17.97 -12.46
N TYR A 265 3.81 18.88 -13.44
CA TYR A 265 3.18 18.66 -14.75
C TYR A 265 3.75 17.41 -15.45
N GLU A 266 5.07 17.26 -15.46
CA GLU A 266 5.73 16.10 -16.07
C GLU A 266 5.40 14.79 -15.34
N HIS A 267 5.20 14.82 -14.01
CA HIS A 267 4.70 13.67 -13.27
C HIS A 267 3.26 13.33 -13.68
N GLY A 268 2.40 14.33 -13.91
CA GLY A 268 1.07 14.11 -14.47
C GLY A 268 1.10 13.45 -15.85
N GLU A 269 2.02 13.87 -16.72
CA GLU A 269 2.23 13.23 -18.03
C GLU A 269 2.69 11.77 -17.91
N ILE A 270 3.62 11.49 -17.00
CA ILE A 270 4.14 10.14 -16.75
C ILE A 270 3.03 9.22 -16.18
N LEU A 271 2.29 9.68 -15.16
CA LEU A 271 1.21 8.91 -14.52
C LEU A 271 0.04 8.65 -15.48
N ALA A 272 -0.24 9.58 -16.40
CA ALA A 272 -1.24 9.38 -17.44
C ALA A 272 -0.79 8.40 -18.54
N SER A 273 0.51 8.17 -18.71
CA SER A 273 1.08 7.35 -19.78
C SER A 273 0.65 5.88 -19.68
N PRO A 274 0.07 5.28 -20.74
CA PRO A 274 -0.32 3.87 -20.74
C PRO A 274 0.85 2.90 -20.45
N ASP A 275 2.02 3.16 -21.02
CA ASP A 275 3.23 2.31 -20.83
C ASP A 275 3.75 2.32 -19.39
N PHE A 276 3.38 3.32 -18.60
CA PHE A 276 3.82 3.48 -17.22
C PHE A 276 2.79 2.94 -16.21
N TYR A 277 1.53 2.87 -16.61
CA TYR A 277 0.42 2.53 -15.73
C TYR A 277 0.39 1.03 -15.39
N LYS A 278 0.17 0.72 -14.10
CA LYS A 278 0.04 -0.65 -13.59
C LYS A 278 -1.42 -1.00 -13.35
N SER A 279 -2.09 -1.41 -14.43
CA SER A 279 -3.46 -1.92 -14.35
C SER A 279 -3.53 -3.18 -13.48
N ARG A 280 -4.62 -3.34 -12.71
CA ARG A 280 -4.92 -4.55 -11.92
C ARG A 280 -3.83 -4.90 -10.91
N HIS A 281 -3.35 -3.88 -10.20
CA HIS A 281 -2.29 -3.99 -9.20
C HIS A 281 -2.38 -2.79 -8.26
N ASN A 282 -2.07 -2.99 -6.97
CA ASN A 282 -2.05 -1.93 -5.97
C ASN A 282 -1.23 -0.67 -6.37
N HIS A 283 -0.15 -0.79 -7.18
CA HIS A 283 0.62 0.36 -7.63
C HIS A 283 -0.21 1.31 -8.53
N GLY A 284 -1.14 0.77 -9.33
CA GLY A 284 -2.02 1.58 -10.16
C GLY A 284 -3.00 2.41 -9.33
N ILE A 285 -3.44 1.91 -8.17
CA ILE A 285 -4.24 2.70 -7.21
C ILE A 285 -3.48 3.97 -6.80
N PHE A 286 -2.20 3.83 -6.42
CA PHE A 286 -1.36 4.99 -6.09
C PHE A 286 -1.20 5.95 -7.27
N GLN A 287 -1.00 5.42 -8.49
CA GLN A 287 -0.87 6.24 -9.69
C GLN A 287 -2.13 7.08 -9.96
N ASP A 288 -3.31 6.48 -9.80
CA ASP A 288 -4.58 7.18 -9.99
C ASP A 288 -4.82 8.22 -8.88
N MET A 289 -4.55 7.88 -7.61
CA MET A 289 -4.61 8.82 -6.49
C MET A 289 -3.73 10.06 -6.72
N ALA A 290 -2.49 9.84 -7.16
CA ALA A 290 -1.55 10.93 -7.45
C ALA A 290 -1.98 11.76 -8.66
N LEU A 291 -2.53 11.14 -9.71
CA LEU A 291 -3.02 11.85 -10.88
C LEU A 291 -4.26 12.70 -10.55
N THR A 292 -5.17 12.18 -9.72
CA THR A 292 -6.28 12.94 -9.10
C THR A 292 -5.74 14.14 -8.31
N ALA A 293 -4.70 13.94 -7.51
CA ALA A 293 -4.12 15.01 -6.71
C ALA A 293 -3.52 16.13 -7.56
N ILE A 294 -2.81 15.81 -8.64
CA ILE A 294 -2.29 16.82 -9.57
C ILE A 294 -3.45 17.56 -10.25
N ALA A 295 -4.42 16.83 -10.77
CA ALA A 295 -5.52 17.40 -11.54
C ALA A 295 -6.36 18.40 -10.72
N GLN A 296 -6.60 18.09 -9.45
CA GLN A 296 -7.42 18.94 -8.57
C GLN A 296 -6.62 20.04 -7.87
N SER A 297 -5.33 19.84 -7.61
CA SER A 297 -4.46 20.88 -7.04
C SER A 297 -4.08 21.97 -8.05
N PHE A 298 -4.10 21.65 -9.35
CA PHE A 298 -3.76 22.56 -10.45
C PHE A 298 -4.81 22.54 -11.57
N PRO A 299 -6.06 22.96 -11.30
CA PRO A 299 -7.12 22.99 -12.32
C PRO A 299 -6.77 23.86 -13.53
N GLU A 300 -5.80 24.76 -13.40
CA GLU A 300 -5.30 25.62 -14.46
C GLU A 300 -4.41 24.92 -15.50
N PHE A 301 -3.88 23.71 -15.23
CA PHE A 301 -3.15 22.98 -16.27
C PHE A 301 -4.09 22.57 -17.39
N ASP A 302 -3.59 22.60 -18.64
CA ASP A 302 -4.38 22.24 -19.82
C ASP A 302 -4.87 20.79 -19.82
N LYS A 303 -4.17 19.91 -19.10
CA LYS A 303 -4.49 18.47 -19.02
C LYS A 303 -5.29 18.07 -17.78
N SER A 304 -5.49 18.95 -16.80
CA SER A 304 -6.10 18.57 -15.51
C SER A 304 -7.49 17.95 -15.65
N GLY A 305 -8.36 18.49 -16.51
CA GLY A 305 -9.67 17.88 -16.75
C GLY A 305 -9.59 16.46 -17.33
N ALA A 306 -8.68 16.23 -18.29
CA ALA A 306 -8.47 14.90 -18.87
C ALA A 306 -7.84 13.93 -17.86
N TRP A 307 -6.89 14.41 -17.05
CA TRP A 307 -6.26 13.65 -15.99
C TRP A 307 -7.24 13.25 -14.90
N GLN A 308 -8.13 14.15 -14.46
CA GLN A 308 -9.17 13.84 -13.48
C GLN A 308 -10.10 12.73 -14.01
N SER A 309 -10.60 12.86 -15.24
CA SER A 309 -11.45 11.84 -15.85
C SER A 309 -10.74 10.50 -15.96
N LEU A 310 -9.48 10.50 -16.43
CA LEU A 310 -8.68 9.28 -16.56
C LEU A 310 -8.45 8.60 -15.21
N ALA A 311 -8.00 9.36 -14.20
CA ALA A 311 -7.78 8.85 -12.85
C ALA A 311 -9.07 8.31 -12.24
N SER A 312 -10.20 9.00 -12.42
CA SER A 312 -11.50 8.56 -11.91
C SER A 312 -11.96 7.26 -12.56
N THR A 313 -11.78 7.10 -13.87
CA THR A 313 -12.12 5.85 -14.57
C THR A 313 -11.20 4.71 -14.15
N ARG A 314 -9.89 4.96 -14.06
CA ARG A 314 -8.91 3.93 -13.68
C ARG A 314 -9.06 3.50 -12.22
N LEU A 315 -9.24 4.44 -11.29
CA LEU A 315 -9.41 4.16 -9.88
C LEU A 315 -10.69 3.33 -9.62
N GLN A 316 -11.78 3.62 -10.31
CA GLN A 316 -13.01 2.80 -10.24
C GLN A 316 -12.78 1.37 -10.73
N ALA A 317 -11.98 1.19 -11.78
CA ALA A 317 -11.65 -0.13 -12.30
C ALA A 317 -10.72 -0.88 -11.33
N GLN A 318 -9.72 -0.21 -10.76
CA GLN A 318 -8.80 -0.79 -9.78
C GLN A 318 -9.52 -1.23 -8.51
N ILE A 319 -10.40 -0.39 -7.96
CA ILE A 319 -11.19 -0.74 -6.77
C ILE A 319 -12.01 -2.00 -7.01
N SER A 320 -12.80 -2.05 -8.09
CA SER A 320 -13.60 -3.25 -8.35
C SER A 320 -12.80 -4.47 -8.79
N HIS A 321 -11.55 -4.31 -9.20
CA HIS A 321 -10.67 -5.43 -9.45
C HIS A 321 -10.00 -5.94 -8.17
N SER A 322 -9.70 -5.05 -7.23
CA SER A 322 -8.88 -5.36 -6.06
C SER A 322 -9.71 -5.67 -4.83
N ILE A 323 -10.98 -5.27 -4.79
CA ILE A 323 -11.88 -5.42 -3.64
C ILE A 323 -13.13 -6.17 -4.11
N SER A 324 -13.48 -7.25 -3.42
CA SER A 324 -14.74 -7.98 -3.63
C SER A 324 -15.94 -7.18 -3.17
N ALA A 325 -17.14 -7.61 -3.57
CA ALA A 325 -18.39 -6.95 -3.19
C ALA A 325 -18.64 -6.92 -1.67
N ASP A 326 -18.05 -7.86 -0.91
CA ASP A 326 -18.13 -7.93 0.56
C ASP A 326 -16.93 -7.27 1.26
N GLY A 327 -16.07 -6.55 0.53
CA GLY A 327 -14.99 -5.75 1.12
C GLY A 327 -13.70 -6.51 1.37
N ILE A 328 -13.42 -7.61 0.66
CA ILE A 328 -12.16 -8.36 0.78
C ILE A 328 -11.21 -7.98 -0.34
N HIS A 329 -9.98 -7.66 0.04
CA HIS A 329 -8.89 -7.40 -0.87
C HIS A 329 -8.40 -8.70 -1.52
N LEU A 330 -8.25 -8.70 -2.84
CA LEU A 330 -8.05 -9.91 -3.66
C LEU A 330 -6.57 -10.30 -3.89
N GLU A 331 -5.63 -9.68 -3.17
CA GLU A 331 -4.18 -10.02 -3.20
C GLU A 331 -3.77 -11.02 -2.09
N HIS A 332 -4.70 -11.87 -1.61
CA HIS A 332 -4.38 -13.06 -0.79
C HIS A 332 -3.59 -12.81 0.49
N SER A 333 -3.66 -11.59 1.04
CA SER A 333 -2.94 -11.22 2.25
C SER A 333 -3.80 -10.35 3.18
N PRO A 334 -4.10 -10.84 4.40
CA PRO A 334 -4.69 -10.03 5.46
C PRO A 334 -3.86 -8.78 5.80
N GLY A 335 -2.53 -8.85 5.67
CA GLY A 335 -1.67 -7.67 5.78
C GLY A 335 -1.98 -6.60 4.73
N TYR A 336 -2.25 -7.02 3.49
CA TYR A 336 -2.63 -6.10 2.41
C TYR A 336 -4.07 -5.58 2.54
N GLN A 337 -5.01 -6.34 3.11
CA GLN A 337 -6.32 -5.84 3.52
C GLN A 337 -6.17 -4.55 4.36
N VAL A 338 -5.31 -4.60 5.38
CA VAL A 338 -5.01 -3.46 6.26
C VAL A 338 -4.31 -2.34 5.50
N TYR A 339 -3.25 -2.67 4.75
CA TYR A 339 -2.44 -1.68 4.04
C TYR A 339 -3.26 -0.88 3.01
N VAL A 340 -4.13 -1.55 2.27
CA VAL A 340 -4.98 -0.94 1.24
C VAL A 340 -6.04 -0.05 1.88
N TYR A 341 -6.71 -0.50 2.94
CA TYR A 341 -7.64 0.37 3.66
C TYR A 341 -6.92 1.59 4.26
N HIS A 342 -5.77 1.40 4.90
CA HIS A 342 -4.99 2.52 5.43
C HIS A 342 -4.59 3.53 4.34
N THR A 343 -4.35 3.06 3.12
CA THR A 343 -4.07 3.92 1.96
C THR A 343 -5.30 4.71 1.54
N PHE A 344 -6.43 4.04 1.36
CA PHE A 344 -7.66 4.66 0.89
C PHE A 344 -8.36 5.52 1.95
N GLY A 345 -8.41 5.10 3.22
CA GLY A 345 -8.99 5.87 4.31
C GLY A 345 -8.32 7.24 4.46
N ARG A 346 -6.98 7.28 4.44
CA ARG A 346 -6.24 8.55 4.42
C ARG A 346 -6.49 9.38 3.17
N PHE A 347 -6.72 8.73 2.03
CA PHE A 347 -7.01 9.42 0.78
C PHE A 347 -8.41 10.03 0.79
N LEU A 348 -9.39 9.34 1.38
CA LEU A 348 -10.73 9.86 1.65
C LEU A 348 -10.67 11.09 2.56
N GLU A 349 -10.05 10.96 3.74
CA GLU A 349 -9.89 12.07 4.69
C GLU A 349 -9.22 13.28 4.03
N TRP A 350 -8.16 13.04 3.26
CA TRP A 350 -7.45 14.09 2.54
C TRP A 350 -8.29 14.74 1.44
N ALA A 351 -9.05 13.95 0.68
CA ALA A 351 -9.91 14.48 -0.37
C ALA A 351 -11.06 15.31 0.24
N GLU A 352 -11.66 14.84 1.32
CA GLU A 352 -12.69 15.56 2.07
C GLU A 352 -12.16 16.90 2.62
N ALA A 353 -11.00 16.88 3.28
CA ALA A 353 -10.35 18.08 3.81
C ALA A 353 -10.04 19.15 2.74
N ASN A 354 -9.92 18.73 1.48
CA ASN A 354 -9.65 19.60 0.33
C ASN A 354 -10.87 19.85 -0.57
N ALA A 355 -12.05 19.31 -0.22
CA ALA A 355 -13.24 19.31 -1.07
C ALA A 355 -12.98 18.76 -2.49
N PHE A 356 -12.11 17.77 -2.58
CA PHE A 356 -11.77 17.08 -3.83
C PHE A 356 -12.77 15.98 -4.15
N THR A 357 -13.10 15.86 -5.44
CA THR A 357 -14.05 14.87 -5.93
C THR A 357 -13.34 13.54 -6.17
N LEU A 358 -13.88 12.47 -5.59
CA LEU A 358 -13.45 11.09 -5.81
C LEU A 358 -14.52 10.30 -6.56
N PRO A 359 -14.16 9.20 -7.24
CA PRO A 359 -15.14 8.33 -7.87
C PRO A 359 -16.03 7.62 -6.83
N SER A 360 -17.29 7.33 -7.19
CA SER A 360 -18.29 6.74 -6.29
C SER A 360 -17.88 5.41 -5.65
N ARG A 361 -17.16 4.54 -6.38
CA ARG A 361 -16.67 3.26 -5.85
C ARG A 361 -15.68 3.39 -4.69
N ILE A 362 -15.18 4.58 -4.39
CA ILE A 362 -14.35 4.76 -3.19
C ILE A 362 -15.10 4.38 -1.91
N GLU A 363 -16.43 4.41 -1.92
CA GLU A 363 -17.28 3.98 -0.81
C GLU A 363 -17.17 2.47 -0.50
N ASP A 364 -16.81 1.65 -1.50
CA ASP A 364 -16.70 0.19 -1.37
C ASP A 364 -15.65 -0.22 -0.30
N ILE A 365 -14.70 0.67 0.03
CA ILE A 365 -13.67 0.37 1.03
C ILE A 365 -14.23 0.33 2.46
N LYS A 366 -15.40 0.91 2.71
CA LYS A 366 -15.99 1.01 4.07
C LYS A 366 -16.36 -0.35 4.65
N GLU A 367 -16.49 -1.37 3.80
CA GLU A 367 -16.74 -2.76 4.21
C GLU A 367 -15.47 -3.47 4.70
N ILE A 368 -14.27 -3.03 4.28
CA ILE A 368 -13.01 -3.68 4.66
C ILE A 368 -12.84 -3.81 6.19
N PRO A 369 -13.05 -2.75 7.01
CA PRO A 369 -12.90 -2.84 8.46
C PRO A 369 -13.89 -3.78 9.13
N VAL A 370 -15.11 -3.89 8.58
CA VAL A 370 -16.14 -4.81 9.06
C VAL A 370 -15.65 -6.25 8.92
N GLN A 371 -15.07 -6.59 7.77
CA GLN A 371 -14.52 -7.93 7.56
C GLN A 371 -13.22 -8.16 8.35
N LEU A 372 -12.39 -7.13 8.50
CA LEU A 372 -11.13 -7.19 9.24
C LEU A 372 -11.34 -7.62 10.70
N ALA A 373 -12.47 -7.27 11.32
CA ALA A 373 -12.82 -7.71 12.67
C ALA A 373 -12.70 -9.24 12.85
N TYR A 374 -13.18 -10.00 11.86
CA TYR A 374 -13.17 -11.47 11.88
C TYR A 374 -11.80 -12.08 11.56
N MET A 375 -10.92 -11.33 10.91
CA MET A 375 -9.54 -11.75 10.63
C MET A 375 -8.60 -11.64 11.84
N VAL A 376 -8.95 -10.84 12.85
CA VAL A 376 -8.10 -10.62 14.02
C VAL A 376 -8.15 -11.84 14.93
N LYS A 377 -6.99 -12.49 15.06
CA LYS A 377 -6.78 -13.65 15.93
C LYS A 377 -6.98 -13.28 17.40
N PRO A 378 -7.21 -14.26 18.30
CA PRO A 378 -7.41 -13.96 19.71
C PRO A 378 -6.16 -13.39 20.41
N ASN A 379 -4.95 -13.61 19.87
CA ASN A 379 -3.73 -12.90 20.32
C ASN A 379 -3.60 -11.48 19.74
N ARG A 380 -4.59 -11.02 18.97
CA ARG A 380 -4.64 -9.72 18.28
C ARG A 380 -3.62 -9.57 17.15
N THR A 381 -3.13 -10.66 16.57
CA THR A 381 -2.41 -10.61 15.28
C THR A 381 -3.38 -10.92 14.14
N LEU A 382 -2.91 -10.84 12.90
CA LEU A 382 -3.60 -11.44 11.76
C LEU A 382 -3.03 -12.84 11.50
N PRO A 383 -3.76 -13.76 10.83
CA PRO A 383 -3.15 -14.96 10.26
C PRO A 383 -2.11 -14.55 9.23
N ILE A 384 -1.00 -15.28 9.15
CA ILE A 384 0.15 -14.90 8.33
C ILE A 384 0.09 -15.46 6.90
N PHE A 385 -1.12 -15.58 6.35
CA PHE A 385 -1.37 -15.97 4.95
C PHE A 385 -0.79 -14.95 3.96
N GLY A 386 -0.26 -15.45 2.84
CA GLY A 386 0.45 -14.65 1.84
C GLY A 386 1.52 -13.74 2.44
N ASP A 387 1.64 -12.52 1.90
CA ASP A 387 2.58 -11.53 2.41
C ASP A 387 2.10 -10.80 3.69
N THR A 388 1.72 -11.54 4.73
CA THR A 388 1.32 -11.00 6.03
C THR A 388 2.37 -11.25 7.10
N ALA A 389 2.71 -10.22 7.90
CA ALA A 389 3.59 -10.37 9.06
C ALA A 389 2.77 -10.47 10.36
N GLY A 390 3.29 -11.25 11.33
CA GLY A 390 2.62 -11.55 12.60
C GLY A 390 2.79 -10.47 13.67
N HIS A 391 2.57 -9.20 13.30
CA HIS A 391 2.62 -8.10 14.25
C HIS A 391 1.34 -8.03 15.10
N LEU A 392 1.50 -7.65 16.37
CA LEU A 392 0.38 -7.28 17.24
C LEU A 392 -0.34 -6.07 16.63
N ARG A 393 -1.66 -6.16 16.54
CA ARG A 393 -2.53 -5.08 16.10
C ARG A 393 -3.18 -4.40 17.31
N ALA A 394 -3.35 -3.10 17.19
CA ALA A 394 -3.99 -2.25 18.19
C ALA A 394 -4.98 -1.30 17.49
N MET A 395 -5.50 -0.31 18.20
CA MET A 395 -6.45 0.68 17.65
C MET A 395 -5.90 1.49 16.47
N ASN A 396 -4.59 1.45 16.23
CA ASN A 396 -3.95 2.06 15.05
C ASN A 396 -3.80 1.08 13.86
N ILE A 397 -4.48 -0.07 13.87
CA ILE A 397 -4.47 -1.01 12.73
C ILE A 397 -4.88 -0.31 11.43
N ILE A 398 -5.90 0.56 11.51
CA ILE A 398 -6.38 1.41 10.43
C ILE A 398 -6.70 2.81 10.99
N PRO A 399 -6.77 3.86 10.14
CA PRO A 399 -7.34 5.13 10.54
C PRO A 399 -8.80 4.94 10.93
N GLY A 400 -9.25 5.57 12.02
CA GLY A 400 -10.65 5.50 12.45
C GLY A 400 -11.11 4.13 12.97
N ALA A 401 -10.22 3.24 13.44
CA ALA A 401 -10.63 1.90 13.91
C ALA A 401 -11.72 1.93 15.01
N ALA A 402 -11.77 2.99 15.82
CA ALA A 402 -12.81 3.20 16.83
C ALA A 402 -14.22 3.41 16.25
N ASP A 403 -14.31 3.84 14.98
CA ASP A 403 -15.58 4.03 14.27
C ASP A 403 -16.20 2.68 13.83
N TYR A 404 -15.47 1.57 14.03
CA TYR A 404 -15.88 0.21 13.69
C TYR A 404 -15.92 -0.66 14.96
N PRO A 405 -17.05 -0.72 15.69
CA PRO A 405 -17.12 -1.30 17.03
C PRO A 405 -16.68 -2.77 17.13
N GLU A 406 -16.99 -3.61 16.13
CA GLU A 406 -16.56 -5.03 16.11
C GLU A 406 -15.04 -5.16 15.92
N LEU A 407 -14.45 -4.31 15.07
CA LEU A 407 -13.00 -4.27 14.87
C LEU A 407 -12.31 -3.77 16.13
N ALA A 408 -12.81 -2.68 16.73
CA ALA A 408 -12.32 -2.13 17.99
C ALA A 408 -12.34 -3.20 19.10
N TYR A 409 -13.40 -4.01 19.18
CA TYR A 409 -13.49 -5.13 20.10
C TYR A 409 -12.43 -6.19 19.83
N ALA A 410 -12.27 -6.59 18.58
CA ALA A 410 -11.29 -7.61 18.23
C ALA A 410 -9.84 -7.17 18.52
N VAL A 411 -9.45 -5.94 18.15
CA VAL A 411 -8.06 -5.44 18.33
C VAL A 411 -7.78 -4.93 19.74
N SER A 412 -8.79 -4.58 20.53
CA SER A 412 -8.61 -4.26 21.96
C SER A 412 -8.50 -5.51 22.82
N GLY A 413 -8.92 -6.67 22.31
CA GLY A 413 -9.00 -7.91 23.08
C GLY A 413 -10.26 -7.97 23.95
N GLY A 414 -11.35 -7.38 23.46
CA GLY A 414 -12.67 -7.34 24.11
C GLY A 414 -12.85 -6.19 25.13
N LEU A 415 -12.00 -5.16 25.10
CA LEU A 415 -12.03 -4.06 26.06
C LEU A 415 -12.81 -2.83 25.57
N GLU A 416 -12.85 -2.60 24.26
CA GLU A 416 -13.47 -1.44 23.63
C GLU A 416 -14.40 -1.89 22.48
N GLY A 417 -15.44 -1.13 22.16
CA GLY A 417 -16.36 -1.50 21.08
C GLY A 417 -17.40 -2.55 21.46
N THR A 418 -17.88 -3.31 20.48
CA THR A 418 -19.00 -4.27 20.63
C THR A 418 -18.56 -5.66 20.21
N GLU A 419 -18.93 -6.68 20.99
CA GLU A 419 -18.66 -8.08 20.67
C GLU A 419 -19.25 -8.45 19.30
N PRO A 420 -18.44 -9.02 18.37
CA PRO A 420 -18.95 -9.45 17.08
C PRO A 420 -20.02 -10.55 17.23
N ALA A 421 -21.08 -10.47 16.44
CA ALA A 421 -22.23 -11.36 16.58
C ALA A 421 -21.97 -12.81 16.13
N LEU A 422 -21.05 -13.00 15.17
CA LEU A 422 -20.82 -14.31 14.54
C LEU A 422 -19.55 -14.97 15.08
N LEU A 423 -19.62 -16.28 15.27
CA LEU A 423 -18.44 -17.12 15.56
C LEU A 423 -17.79 -17.67 14.30
N THR A 424 -18.54 -17.74 13.21
CA THR A 424 -18.05 -18.19 11.91
C THR A 424 -18.20 -17.10 10.85
N LYS A 425 -17.26 -17.04 9.92
CA LYS A 425 -17.29 -16.08 8.84
C LYS A 425 -16.62 -16.64 7.58
N GLN A 426 -17.35 -16.61 6.48
CA GLN A 426 -16.79 -16.71 5.14
C GLN A 426 -16.51 -15.30 4.62
N LEU A 427 -15.29 -15.07 4.13
CA LEU A 427 -14.85 -13.80 3.56
C LEU A 427 -14.53 -14.01 2.08
N GLY A 428 -15.47 -13.62 1.22
CA GLY A 428 -15.46 -13.90 -0.21
C GLY A 428 -15.20 -15.38 -0.51
N SER A 429 -14.38 -15.61 -1.54
CA SER A 429 -13.83 -16.93 -1.86
C SER A 429 -12.51 -17.23 -1.14
N GLN A 430 -12.00 -16.32 -0.29
CA GLN A 430 -10.59 -16.37 0.14
C GLN A 430 -10.37 -16.95 1.53
N TYR A 431 -11.27 -16.68 2.49
CA TYR A 431 -10.98 -17.07 3.87
C TYR A 431 -12.20 -17.65 4.57
N SER A 432 -11.93 -18.67 5.39
CA SER A 432 -12.85 -19.12 6.43
C SER A 432 -12.27 -18.83 7.81
N PHE A 433 -13.15 -18.42 8.72
CA PHE A 433 -12.83 -18.21 10.13
C PHE A 433 -13.89 -18.94 10.96
N MET A 434 -13.46 -19.77 11.90
CA MET A 434 -14.32 -20.43 12.89
C MET A 434 -13.73 -20.21 14.29
N ARG A 435 -14.46 -19.55 15.19
CA ARG A 435 -14.00 -19.13 16.51
C ARG A 435 -14.81 -19.80 17.63
N GLU A 436 -14.15 -20.13 18.73
CA GLU A 436 -14.78 -20.77 19.90
C GLU A 436 -15.72 -19.81 20.66
N TYR A 437 -15.26 -18.58 20.92
CA TYR A 437 -16.01 -17.49 21.56
C TYR A 437 -15.28 -16.16 21.36
N TRP A 438 -16.00 -15.05 21.48
CA TRP A 438 -15.41 -13.72 21.64
C TRP A 438 -15.23 -13.38 23.12
N ALA A 439 -16.27 -13.58 23.94
CA ALA A 439 -16.19 -13.54 25.41
C ALA A 439 -16.74 -14.80 26.08
N LYS A 440 -15.98 -15.35 27.03
CA LYS A 440 -16.43 -16.48 27.87
C LYS A 440 -15.67 -16.46 29.20
N PRO A 441 -16.06 -15.65 30.20
CA PRO A 441 -15.41 -15.68 31.51
C PRO A 441 -15.61 -17.03 32.21
N PRO A 442 -14.62 -17.55 32.97
CA PRO A 442 -13.34 -16.92 33.31
C PRO A 442 -12.23 -17.11 32.26
N GLN A 443 -12.52 -17.69 31.09
CA GLN A 443 -11.55 -17.84 30.03
C GLN A 443 -11.16 -16.47 29.45
N THR A 444 -9.87 -16.31 29.15
CA THR A 444 -9.30 -15.08 28.59
C THR A 444 -9.64 -14.96 27.10
N PHE A 445 -9.80 -13.73 26.58
CA PHE A 445 -9.96 -13.47 25.14
C PHE A 445 -8.91 -14.20 24.29
N SER A 446 -7.64 -14.10 24.66
CA SER A 446 -6.52 -14.76 23.96
C SER A 446 -6.51 -16.28 24.07
N GLY A 447 -7.36 -16.86 24.93
CA GLY A 447 -7.48 -18.30 25.12
C GLY A 447 -8.43 -18.96 24.14
N ALA A 448 -9.27 -18.18 23.44
CA ALA A 448 -10.21 -18.69 22.46
C ALA A 448 -9.47 -19.45 21.35
N THR A 449 -10.06 -20.54 20.89
CA THR A 449 -9.58 -21.26 19.71
C THR A 449 -10.14 -20.60 18.46
N GLN A 450 -9.32 -20.49 17.42
CA GLN A 450 -9.74 -20.07 16.09
C GLN A 450 -9.10 -20.96 15.03
N VAL A 451 -9.93 -21.53 14.17
CA VAL A 451 -9.54 -22.32 12.99
C VAL A 451 -9.74 -21.46 11.76
N MET A 452 -8.73 -21.42 10.91
CA MET A 452 -8.68 -20.54 9.74
C MET A 452 -8.26 -21.33 8.51
N MET A 453 -8.85 -21.04 7.36
CA MET A 453 -8.43 -21.59 6.07
C MET A 453 -8.30 -20.47 5.04
N THR A 454 -7.27 -20.54 4.20
CA THR A 454 -7.09 -19.65 3.06
C THR A 454 -7.31 -20.41 1.75
N ALA A 455 -7.93 -19.76 0.77
CA ALA A 455 -8.18 -20.28 -0.57
C ALA A 455 -8.25 -19.11 -1.56
N GLY A 456 -8.63 -19.40 -2.80
CA GLY A 456 -8.82 -18.39 -3.82
C GLY A 456 -7.53 -18.08 -4.58
N TYR A 457 -7.66 -17.95 -5.89
CA TYR A 457 -6.59 -17.52 -6.76
C TYR A 457 -7.09 -16.47 -7.76
N HIS A 458 -6.58 -15.24 -7.61
CA HIS A 458 -7.00 -14.06 -8.39
C HIS A 458 -5.85 -13.51 -9.24
N SER A 459 -4.62 -13.61 -8.73
CA SER A 459 -3.38 -13.20 -9.37
C SER A 459 -2.18 -13.74 -8.57
N ASN A 460 -0.97 -13.58 -9.11
CA ASN A 460 0.28 -13.88 -8.41
C ASN A 460 0.75 -12.76 -7.46
N ALA A 461 0.01 -11.66 -7.33
CA ALA A 461 0.38 -10.58 -6.42
C ALA A 461 0.19 -11.05 -4.98
N HIS A 462 1.29 -11.14 -4.23
CA HIS A 462 1.33 -11.53 -2.81
C HIS A 462 0.78 -12.93 -2.46
N LYS A 463 0.37 -13.71 -3.47
CA LYS A 463 -0.04 -15.11 -3.38
C LYS A 463 1.18 -16.03 -3.23
N HIS A 464 1.08 -16.99 -2.31
CA HIS A 464 2.01 -18.11 -2.20
C HIS A 464 1.33 -19.39 -2.73
N ALA A 465 2.04 -20.51 -2.78
CA ALA A 465 1.44 -21.82 -3.10
C ALA A 465 0.71 -22.42 -1.88
N ASP A 466 -0.12 -21.62 -1.21
CA ASP A 466 -0.73 -21.86 0.11
C ASP A 466 -2.21 -22.22 0.04
N ASP A 467 -2.69 -22.66 -1.12
CA ASP A 467 -4.11 -22.83 -1.33
C ASP A 467 -4.71 -23.96 -0.47
N LEU A 468 -5.87 -23.70 0.14
CA LEU A 468 -6.49 -24.55 1.17
C LEU A 468 -5.66 -24.74 2.44
N SER A 469 -4.59 -23.96 2.64
CA SER A 469 -3.80 -23.99 3.87
C SER A 469 -4.62 -23.57 5.10
N ILE A 470 -4.26 -24.11 6.27
CA ILE A 470 -4.92 -23.81 7.55
C ILE A 470 -3.97 -23.19 8.57
N ASP A 471 -4.53 -22.38 9.46
CA ASP A 471 -3.93 -21.96 10.74
C ASP A 471 -4.83 -22.44 11.89
N LEU A 472 -4.23 -22.91 12.99
CA LEU A 472 -4.91 -23.31 14.22
C LEU A 472 -4.28 -22.58 15.41
N TYR A 473 -5.03 -21.62 15.96
CA TYR A 473 -4.67 -20.91 17.17
C TYR A 473 -5.58 -21.34 18.32
N GLY A 474 -5.05 -21.47 19.53
CA GLY A 474 -5.85 -21.67 20.74
C GLY A 474 -4.99 -21.68 21.98
N LEU A 475 -5.61 -21.62 23.17
CA LEU A 475 -4.89 -21.73 24.44
C LEU A 475 -3.71 -20.73 24.55
N ALA A 476 -3.89 -19.53 24.00
CA ALA A 476 -2.89 -18.47 23.95
C ALA A 476 -1.61 -18.78 23.12
N ARG A 477 -1.70 -19.61 22.08
CA ARG A 477 -0.59 -19.86 21.12
C ARG A 477 -1.08 -20.32 19.74
N ASP A 478 -0.17 -20.22 18.79
CA ASP A 478 -0.26 -20.91 17.49
C ASP A 478 0.19 -22.37 17.62
N PHE A 479 -0.63 -23.30 17.13
CA PHE A 479 -0.32 -24.74 17.10
C PHE A 479 -0.02 -25.23 15.69
N ILE A 480 -0.81 -24.81 14.70
CA ILE A 480 -0.50 -24.93 13.28
C ILE A 480 -0.45 -23.51 12.73
N VAL A 481 0.62 -23.16 12.05
CA VAL A 481 0.81 -21.78 11.56
C VAL A 481 1.56 -21.76 10.24
N GLU A 482 1.16 -20.86 9.37
CA GLU A 482 1.87 -20.55 8.13
C GLU A 482 3.36 -20.21 8.33
N THR A 483 4.13 -20.29 7.25
CA THR A 483 5.56 -19.93 7.30
C THR A 483 5.77 -18.42 7.36
N GLY A 484 4.85 -17.62 6.81
CA GLY A 484 4.98 -16.16 6.71
C GLY A 484 5.94 -15.74 5.58
N ARG A 485 6.19 -14.43 5.46
CA ARG A 485 6.76 -13.86 4.22
C ARG A 485 8.27 -13.72 4.12
N TYR A 486 9.02 -13.92 5.21
CA TYR A 486 10.45 -13.62 5.37
C TYR A 486 10.84 -12.15 5.13
N GLY A 487 10.48 -11.51 4.04
CA GLY A 487 10.82 -10.12 3.75
C GLY A 487 11.04 -9.89 2.26
N TYR A 488 10.94 -8.63 1.83
CA TYR A 488 11.18 -8.27 0.43
C TYR A 488 12.68 -8.19 0.14
N THR A 489 13.24 -9.28 -0.36
CA THR A 489 14.68 -9.44 -0.63
C THR A 489 14.93 -10.52 -1.71
N ASN A 490 16.15 -10.58 -2.22
CA ASN A 490 16.61 -11.63 -3.15
C ASN A 490 17.28 -12.82 -2.44
N ARG A 491 17.24 -12.86 -1.10
CA ARG A 491 17.81 -13.98 -0.33
C ARG A 491 17.04 -15.29 -0.59
N PRO A 492 17.70 -16.45 -0.51
CA PRO A 492 17.10 -17.75 -0.80
C PRO A 492 15.80 -18.02 -0.03
N GLU A 493 15.73 -17.63 1.25
CA GLU A 493 14.59 -17.86 2.14
C GLU A 493 13.30 -17.23 1.59
N ARG A 494 13.38 -16.07 0.92
CA ARG A 494 12.21 -15.48 0.26
C ARG A 494 11.68 -16.35 -0.88
N ARG A 495 12.51 -17.14 -1.54
CA ARG A 495 12.02 -18.09 -2.55
C ARG A 495 11.41 -19.33 -1.92
N GLU A 496 11.89 -19.74 -0.75
CA GLU A 496 11.35 -20.90 -0.04
C GLU A 496 9.93 -20.64 0.47
N VAL A 497 9.62 -19.44 0.97
CA VAL A 497 8.26 -19.13 1.47
C VAL A 497 7.17 -19.17 0.41
N PHE A 498 7.51 -19.13 -0.89
CA PHE A 498 6.51 -19.20 -1.96
C PHE A 498 6.17 -20.64 -2.36
N LYS A 499 6.98 -21.62 -1.96
CA LYS A 499 6.82 -23.01 -2.39
C LYS A 499 5.80 -23.73 -1.52
N VAL A 500 5.12 -24.71 -2.10
CA VAL A 500 4.03 -25.44 -1.44
C VAL A 500 4.49 -26.17 -0.17
N GLU A 501 5.76 -26.56 -0.09
CA GLU A 501 6.37 -27.22 1.05
C GLU A 501 6.50 -26.33 2.30
N ALA A 502 6.19 -25.04 2.18
CA ALA A 502 6.14 -24.09 3.29
C ALA A 502 4.72 -23.91 3.88
N HIS A 503 3.70 -24.59 3.34
CA HIS A 503 2.30 -24.34 3.64
C HIS A 503 1.54 -25.57 4.12
N ASN A 504 0.48 -25.36 4.92
CA ASN A 504 -0.30 -26.40 5.58
C ASN A 504 -1.36 -27.02 4.65
N THR A 505 -0.97 -27.53 3.47
CA THR A 505 -1.90 -28.00 2.42
C THR A 505 -1.53 -29.38 1.85
N VAL A 506 -2.25 -29.81 0.81
CA VAL A 506 -1.97 -31.01 0.03
C VAL A 506 -1.40 -30.65 -1.34
N HIS A 507 -0.39 -31.37 -1.80
CA HIS A 507 0.19 -31.19 -3.13
C HIS A 507 0.67 -32.51 -3.74
N ARG A 508 0.99 -32.54 -5.04
CA ARG A 508 1.63 -33.69 -5.68
C ARG A 508 3.09 -33.79 -5.27
N TYR A 509 3.57 -34.98 -4.97
CA TYR A 509 4.95 -35.20 -4.54
C TYR A 509 5.94 -34.69 -5.59
N GLY A 510 6.85 -33.80 -5.20
CA GLY A 510 7.85 -33.20 -6.08
C GLY A 510 7.34 -32.06 -6.98
N GLU A 511 6.06 -31.67 -6.88
CA GLU A 511 5.45 -30.59 -7.66
C GLU A 511 4.78 -29.54 -6.77
N GLY A 512 4.82 -28.28 -7.23
CA GLY A 512 4.10 -27.18 -6.61
C GLY A 512 2.66 -27.07 -7.12
N LEU A 513 1.88 -26.16 -6.52
CA LEU A 513 0.56 -25.80 -7.04
C LEU A 513 0.69 -25.05 -8.38
N ASP A 514 -0.27 -25.25 -9.29
CA ASP A 514 -0.37 -24.53 -10.55
C ASP A 514 -0.98 -23.15 -10.34
N LEU A 515 -0.13 -22.12 -10.37
CA LEU A 515 -0.50 -20.70 -10.30
C LEU A 515 -0.45 -20.04 -11.70
N GLY A 516 -0.73 -20.80 -12.76
CA GLY A 516 -0.87 -20.28 -14.12
C GLY A 516 -2.10 -19.37 -14.29
N ALA A 517 -2.08 -18.46 -15.27
CA ALA A 517 -3.17 -17.50 -15.47
C ALA A 517 -4.54 -18.16 -15.72
N ASP A 518 -4.56 -19.34 -16.34
CA ASP A 518 -5.78 -20.13 -16.61
C ASP A 518 -6.38 -20.76 -15.34
N MET A 519 -5.65 -20.69 -14.21
CA MET A 519 -6.10 -21.19 -12.92
C MET A 519 -6.85 -20.15 -12.08
N VAL A 520 -6.89 -18.88 -12.52
CA VAL A 520 -7.61 -17.81 -11.82
C VAL A 520 -9.09 -18.17 -11.68
N GLY A 521 -9.61 -18.08 -10.45
CA GLY A 521 -10.99 -18.42 -10.11
C GLY A 521 -11.25 -19.91 -9.87
N LYS A 522 -10.25 -20.79 -10.00
CA LYS A 522 -10.38 -22.24 -9.78
C LYS A 522 -10.06 -22.72 -8.36
N SER A 523 -10.09 -21.80 -7.42
CA SER A 523 -10.00 -22.09 -5.99
C SER A 523 -10.95 -21.17 -5.23
N ARG A 524 -11.57 -21.70 -4.17
CA ARG A 524 -12.50 -20.96 -3.33
C ARG A 524 -12.77 -21.65 -2.00
N ILE A 525 -13.12 -20.84 -1.00
CA ILE A 525 -13.98 -21.25 0.11
C ILE A 525 -15.41 -21.41 -0.44
N VAL A 526 -16.01 -22.57 -0.20
CA VAL A 526 -17.34 -22.94 -0.66
C VAL A 526 -18.39 -22.54 0.37
N SER A 527 -18.21 -22.94 1.62
CA SER A 527 -19.11 -22.62 2.72
C SER A 527 -18.40 -22.56 4.06
N VAL A 528 -18.97 -21.80 5.00
CA VAL A 528 -18.59 -21.75 6.41
C VAL A 528 -19.86 -21.65 7.25
N GLU A 529 -20.08 -22.60 8.16
CA GLU A 529 -21.34 -22.70 8.91
C GLU A 529 -21.06 -22.95 10.40
N ASP A 530 -21.83 -22.29 11.26
CA ASP A 530 -21.88 -22.62 12.70
C ASP A 530 -23.04 -23.58 12.96
N LEU A 531 -22.73 -24.78 13.47
CA LEU A 531 -23.69 -25.83 13.79
C LEU A 531 -23.91 -25.96 15.31
N GLY A 532 -23.51 -24.95 16.07
CA GLY A 532 -23.68 -24.90 17.52
C GLY A 532 -22.46 -25.48 18.24
N ALA A 533 -22.46 -26.78 18.52
CA ALA A 533 -21.32 -27.44 19.19
C ALA A 533 -20.12 -27.59 18.25
N THR A 534 -20.38 -27.74 16.96
CA THR A 534 -19.38 -27.81 15.90
C THR A 534 -19.52 -26.63 14.94
N SER A 535 -18.48 -26.38 14.16
CA SER A 535 -18.49 -25.49 13.00
C SER A 535 -17.84 -26.21 11.83
N ILE A 536 -18.26 -25.90 10.61
CA ILE A 536 -17.75 -26.53 9.39
C ILE A 536 -17.28 -25.48 8.39
N ALA A 537 -16.17 -25.75 7.71
CA ALA A 537 -15.72 -24.97 6.56
C ALA A 537 -15.30 -25.90 5.42
N ILE A 538 -15.71 -25.59 4.19
CA ILE A 538 -15.39 -26.37 3.00
C ILE A 538 -14.67 -25.47 2.00
N GLY A 539 -13.58 -25.96 1.43
CA GLY A 539 -12.86 -25.32 0.32
C GLY A 539 -12.56 -26.30 -0.81
N GLU A 540 -12.45 -25.77 -2.03
CA GLU A 540 -12.17 -26.53 -3.25
C GLU A 540 -11.08 -25.82 -4.07
N SER A 541 -10.23 -26.61 -4.71
CA SER A 541 -9.09 -26.13 -5.50
C SER A 541 -8.75 -27.08 -6.63
N GLU A 542 -8.61 -26.56 -7.85
CA GLU A 542 -7.99 -27.28 -8.97
C GLU A 542 -6.46 -27.02 -9.05
N LEU A 543 -5.90 -26.23 -8.12
CA LEU A 543 -4.50 -25.80 -8.17
C LEU A 543 -3.49 -26.93 -7.90
N VAL A 544 -3.95 -28.11 -7.45
CA VAL A 544 -3.12 -29.32 -7.33
C VAL A 544 -2.58 -29.80 -8.70
N GLY A 545 -3.14 -29.29 -9.80
CA GLY A 545 -2.58 -29.43 -11.14
C GLY A 545 -2.89 -30.77 -11.82
N LYS A 546 -2.56 -30.84 -13.12
CA LYS A 546 -2.81 -32.01 -14.01
C LYS A 546 -4.25 -32.52 -13.98
N GLY A 547 -5.21 -31.60 -13.95
CA GLY A 547 -6.64 -31.90 -13.88
C GLY A 547 -7.09 -32.52 -12.55
N GLY A 548 -6.26 -32.46 -11.51
CA GLY A 548 -6.66 -32.89 -10.17
C GLY A 548 -7.52 -31.85 -9.46
N VAL A 549 -8.34 -32.32 -8.53
CA VAL A 549 -9.18 -31.48 -7.67
C VAL A 549 -8.91 -31.85 -6.22
N HIS A 550 -8.67 -30.85 -5.39
CA HIS A 550 -8.52 -30.97 -3.94
C HIS A 550 -9.71 -30.29 -3.27
N ARG A 551 -10.46 -31.05 -2.47
CA ARG A 551 -11.50 -30.56 -1.57
C ARG A 551 -11.03 -30.75 -0.13
N ARG A 552 -11.07 -29.69 0.67
CA ARG A 552 -10.79 -29.72 2.11
C ARG A 552 -12.04 -29.39 2.90
N THR A 553 -12.38 -30.24 3.87
CA THR A 553 -13.46 -30.02 4.84
C THR A 553 -12.86 -29.99 6.23
N LEU A 554 -13.11 -28.88 6.94
CA LEU A 554 -12.75 -28.69 8.33
C LEU A 554 -13.99 -28.84 9.20
N VAL A 555 -13.98 -29.77 10.15
CA VAL A 555 -15.05 -29.87 11.16
C VAL A 555 -14.43 -29.59 12.52
N TYR A 556 -14.71 -28.41 13.06
CA TYR A 556 -14.21 -27.96 14.35
C TYR A 556 -15.25 -28.20 15.45
N ASP A 557 -14.96 -29.12 16.35
CA ASP A 557 -15.66 -29.29 17.62
C ASP A 557 -15.11 -28.28 18.65
N LYS A 558 -16.00 -27.42 19.17
CA LYS A 558 -15.64 -26.37 20.15
C LYS A 558 -15.09 -26.94 21.47
N ALA A 559 -15.10 -28.26 21.65
CA ALA A 559 -14.31 -29.00 22.62
C ALA A 559 -12.80 -29.12 22.29
N LYS A 560 -12.28 -28.29 21.35
CA LYS A 560 -10.86 -28.16 20.96
C LYS A 560 -10.33 -29.34 20.14
N THR A 561 -11.22 -29.93 19.37
CA THR A 561 -10.92 -31.03 18.44
C THR A 561 -11.30 -30.61 17.03
N LEU A 562 -10.48 -30.92 16.05
CA LEU A 562 -10.65 -30.57 14.64
C LEU A 562 -10.45 -31.82 13.80
N VAL A 563 -11.35 -32.08 12.85
CA VAL A 563 -11.03 -32.97 11.72
C VAL A 563 -10.66 -32.15 10.51
N VAL A 564 -9.55 -32.51 9.89
CA VAL A 564 -9.17 -32.08 8.54
C VAL A 564 -9.39 -33.25 7.61
N TYR A 565 -10.43 -33.16 6.78
CA TYR A 565 -10.70 -34.13 5.73
C TYR A 565 -10.27 -33.56 4.38
N ASP A 566 -9.29 -34.19 3.75
CA ASP A 566 -8.85 -33.86 2.39
C ASP A 566 -9.28 -34.96 1.43
N LYS A 567 -10.01 -34.59 0.37
CA LYS A 567 -10.31 -35.46 -0.76
C LYS A 567 -9.60 -34.95 -2.00
N ILE A 568 -8.80 -35.81 -2.62
CA ILE A 568 -8.11 -35.49 -3.86
C ILE A 568 -8.56 -36.47 -4.93
N THR A 569 -8.99 -35.95 -6.08
CA THR A 569 -9.27 -36.75 -7.27
C THR A 569 -8.30 -36.34 -8.37
N SER A 570 -7.79 -37.31 -9.11
CA SER A 570 -6.90 -37.09 -10.24
C SER A 570 -7.21 -38.04 -11.40
N PRO A 571 -6.96 -37.61 -12.66
CA PRO A 571 -7.18 -38.48 -13.82
C PRO A 571 -6.30 -39.74 -13.82
N GLU A 572 -5.07 -39.61 -13.34
CA GLU A 572 -4.07 -40.67 -13.24
C GLU A 572 -3.60 -40.81 -11.79
N PRO A 573 -3.16 -42.01 -11.36
CA PRO A 573 -2.67 -42.21 -10.00
C PRO A 573 -1.38 -41.40 -9.78
N ASP A 574 -1.28 -40.77 -8.61
CA ASP A 574 -0.11 -39.98 -8.22
C ASP A 574 0.09 -40.04 -6.69
N MET A 575 1.26 -39.60 -6.24
CA MET A 575 1.57 -39.45 -4.82
C MET A 575 1.18 -38.04 -4.37
N PHE A 576 0.35 -37.94 -3.35
CA PHE A 576 -0.07 -36.69 -2.74
C PHE A 576 0.58 -36.54 -1.36
N VAL A 577 0.85 -35.31 -0.94
CA VAL A 577 1.57 -34.99 0.30
C VAL A 577 0.77 -33.96 1.08
N GLN A 578 0.28 -34.34 2.26
CA GLN A 578 -0.38 -33.47 3.22
C GLN A 578 0.65 -32.96 4.24
N ARG A 579 0.63 -31.65 4.55
CA ARG A 579 1.58 -31.01 5.49
C ARG A 579 0.85 -30.23 6.58
N PHE A 580 1.36 -30.32 7.79
CA PHE A 580 1.01 -29.45 8.92
C PHE A 580 2.27 -28.97 9.64
N HIS A 581 2.60 -27.70 9.49
CA HIS A 581 3.71 -27.02 10.14
C HIS A 581 3.32 -26.55 11.54
N LEU A 582 4.06 -27.02 12.54
CA LEU A 582 3.77 -26.73 13.94
C LEU A 582 4.15 -25.29 14.30
N GLY A 583 3.51 -24.76 15.34
CA GLY A 583 3.97 -23.54 16.01
C GLY A 583 5.34 -23.73 16.67
N ASP A 584 6.04 -22.63 16.93
CA ASP A 584 7.36 -22.68 17.54
C ASP A 584 7.35 -23.32 18.95
N GLY A 585 8.46 -23.97 19.30
CA GLY A 585 8.67 -24.56 20.63
C GLY A 585 7.79 -25.78 20.97
N LEU A 586 7.10 -26.37 20.00
CA LEU A 586 6.46 -27.68 20.13
C LEU A 586 7.47 -28.78 19.84
N ASN A 587 7.54 -29.78 20.72
CA ASN A 587 8.44 -30.92 20.58
C ASN A 587 7.66 -32.22 20.78
N LEU A 588 8.03 -33.29 20.08
CA LEU A 588 7.41 -34.60 20.24
C LEU A 588 7.44 -35.06 21.70
N SER A 589 6.31 -35.53 22.21
CA SER A 589 6.11 -35.86 23.63
C SER A 589 5.42 -37.20 23.87
N ARG A 590 4.61 -37.67 22.92
CA ARG A 590 3.93 -38.97 22.95
C ARG A 590 3.61 -39.41 21.51
N GLY A 591 3.39 -40.70 21.32
CA GLY A 591 3.00 -41.28 20.04
C GLY A 591 4.19 -41.57 19.14
N SER A 592 3.92 -42.07 17.93
CA SER A 592 4.95 -42.36 16.94
C SER A 592 4.38 -42.26 15.52
N ILE A 593 5.28 -42.10 14.54
CA ILE A 593 4.88 -41.99 13.15
C ILE A 593 4.34 -43.31 12.60
N GLU A 594 4.81 -44.44 13.13
CA GLU A 594 4.37 -45.80 12.75
C GLU A 594 2.93 -46.08 13.22
N LEU A 595 2.49 -45.42 14.29
CA LEU A 595 1.11 -45.51 14.78
C LEU A 595 0.19 -44.47 14.14
N ASN A 596 0.72 -43.61 13.27
CA ASN A 596 -0.02 -42.48 12.72
C ASN A 596 -0.65 -41.57 13.79
N ASP A 597 -0.10 -41.55 15.00
CA ASP A 597 -0.55 -40.74 16.15
C ASP A 597 0.68 -40.10 16.80
N VAL A 598 0.80 -38.77 16.68
CA VAL A 598 1.90 -38.00 17.27
C VAL A 598 1.36 -36.85 18.10
N GLN A 599 1.93 -36.64 19.28
CA GLN A 599 1.60 -35.52 20.16
C GLN A 599 2.84 -34.70 20.46
N PHE A 600 2.73 -33.39 20.21
CA PHE A 600 3.74 -32.41 20.53
C PHE A 600 3.33 -31.58 21.75
N ARG A 601 4.32 -31.12 22.51
CA ARG A 601 4.13 -30.37 23.75
C ARG A 601 5.09 -29.19 23.82
N ASP A 602 4.61 -28.11 24.42
CA ASP A 602 5.44 -26.95 24.75
C ASP A 602 5.89 -26.90 26.21
N SER A 603 6.76 -25.94 26.54
CA SER A 603 7.29 -25.75 27.89
C SER A 603 6.22 -25.39 28.94
N THR A 604 5.02 -25.01 28.52
CA THR A 604 3.88 -24.65 29.38
C THR A 604 2.83 -25.77 29.49
N ARG A 605 3.16 -26.98 28.99
CA ARG A 605 2.29 -28.18 28.99
C ARG A 605 1.05 -28.06 28.11
N ARG A 606 1.05 -27.16 27.12
CA ARG A 606 0.05 -27.16 26.06
C ARG A 606 0.47 -28.17 24.99
N THR A 607 -0.50 -28.94 24.49
CA THR A 607 -0.25 -30.04 23.55
C THR A 607 -1.08 -29.90 22.29
N ILE A 608 -0.55 -30.41 21.17
CA ILE A 608 -1.31 -30.73 19.96
C ILE A 608 -1.05 -32.21 19.62
N GLN A 609 -2.12 -32.96 19.41
CA GLN A 609 -2.08 -34.33 18.89
C GLN A 609 -2.60 -34.32 17.46
N LEU A 610 -1.94 -35.06 16.57
CA LEU A 610 -2.35 -35.30 15.20
C LEU A 610 -2.41 -36.80 14.98
N MET A 611 -3.58 -37.29 14.56
CA MET A 611 -3.83 -38.70 14.29
C MET A 611 -4.38 -38.87 12.88
N GLN A 612 -3.70 -39.61 12.00
CA GLN A 612 -4.22 -39.98 10.69
C GLN A 612 -5.05 -41.25 10.84
N LEU A 613 -6.35 -41.16 10.53
CA LEU A 613 -7.30 -42.23 10.83
C LEU A 613 -7.53 -43.20 9.67
N GLU A 614 -7.39 -42.74 8.42
CA GLU A 614 -7.33 -43.63 7.26
C GLU A 614 -5.86 -43.94 6.95
N THR A 615 -5.56 -45.23 6.79
CA THR A 615 -4.22 -45.71 6.45
C THR A 615 -4.37 -46.86 5.46
N ASP A 616 -4.12 -46.57 4.18
CA ASP A 616 -3.88 -47.59 3.17
C ASP A 616 -2.50 -48.26 3.44
N GLU A 617 -2.23 -49.42 2.85
CA GLU A 617 -0.97 -50.15 3.07
C GLU A 617 0.28 -49.33 2.66
N ASP A 618 0.11 -48.41 1.70
CA ASP A 618 1.17 -47.56 1.16
C ASP A 618 1.23 -46.16 1.82
N SER A 619 0.36 -45.89 2.82
CA SER A 619 0.35 -44.64 3.56
C SER A 619 1.58 -44.49 4.43
N TYR A 620 2.18 -43.30 4.47
CA TYR A 620 3.24 -43.02 5.44
C TYR A 620 3.10 -41.66 6.09
N MET A 621 3.46 -41.59 7.38
CA MET A 621 3.60 -40.34 8.14
C MET A 621 5.07 -40.12 8.52
N SER A 622 5.50 -38.86 8.57
CA SER A 622 6.85 -38.48 9.00
C SER A 622 6.85 -37.13 9.71
N ILE A 623 7.88 -36.91 10.53
CA ILE A 623 8.18 -35.60 11.13
C ILE A 623 9.37 -35.02 10.36
N GLN A 624 9.21 -33.83 9.80
CA GLN A 624 10.23 -33.16 8.98
C GLN A 624 10.54 -31.78 9.55
N PRO A 625 11.74 -31.22 9.28
CA PRO A 625 12.02 -29.82 9.61
C PRO A 625 11.23 -28.88 8.68
N SER A 626 10.89 -27.71 9.20
CA SER A 626 10.43 -26.55 8.43
C SER A 626 10.87 -25.25 9.11
N HIS A 627 10.45 -24.10 8.58
CA HIS A 627 10.82 -22.79 9.12
C HIS A 627 9.60 -21.90 9.37
N LEU A 628 9.78 -20.92 10.24
CA LEU A 628 8.79 -19.90 10.57
C LEU A 628 9.42 -18.51 10.50
N SER A 629 8.69 -17.59 9.89
CA SER A 629 9.01 -16.18 9.75
C SER A 629 7.83 -15.31 10.21
N VAL A 630 7.70 -15.13 11.53
CA VAL A 630 6.68 -14.22 12.08
C VAL A 630 6.97 -12.76 11.73
N ARG A 631 8.25 -12.38 11.68
CA ARG A 631 8.72 -11.03 11.35
C ARG A 631 9.68 -11.05 10.17
N ASP A 632 9.89 -9.88 9.57
CA ASP A 632 10.85 -9.76 8.49
C ASP A 632 12.28 -10.10 8.95
N PHE A 633 12.97 -10.86 8.10
CA PHE A 633 14.30 -11.40 8.26
C PHE A 633 14.46 -12.40 9.42
N GLU A 634 13.34 -12.96 9.89
CA GLU A 634 13.30 -14.07 10.85
C GLU A 634 13.18 -15.41 10.10
N TRP A 635 13.99 -16.41 10.48
CA TRP A 635 13.93 -17.75 9.89
C TRP A 635 14.18 -18.81 10.96
N LYS A 636 13.16 -19.08 11.77
CA LYS A 636 13.26 -19.99 12.92
C LYS A 636 12.96 -21.43 12.52
N PRO A 637 13.76 -22.42 12.95
CA PRO A 637 13.44 -23.82 12.73
C PRO A 637 12.22 -24.25 13.56
N ARG A 638 11.44 -25.17 13.02
CA ARG A 638 10.29 -25.84 13.66
C ARG A 638 10.07 -27.21 13.02
N GLU A 639 9.18 -28.00 13.61
CA GLU A 639 8.77 -29.30 13.07
C GLU A 639 7.48 -29.19 12.24
N GLN A 640 7.30 -30.11 11.31
CA GLN A 640 6.05 -30.33 10.58
C GLN A 640 5.71 -31.82 10.56
N VAL A 641 4.43 -32.14 10.51
CA VAL A 641 3.93 -33.50 10.26
C VAL A 641 3.57 -33.61 8.78
N VAL A 642 4.02 -34.68 8.15
CA VAL A 642 3.84 -34.92 6.72
C VAL A 642 3.26 -36.31 6.52
N SER A 643 2.11 -36.38 5.85
CA SER A 643 1.47 -37.64 5.45
C SER A 643 1.45 -37.75 3.93
N VAL A 644 1.57 -38.97 3.42
CA VAL A 644 1.57 -39.24 1.98
C VAL A 644 0.71 -40.44 1.66
N GLU A 645 0.00 -40.32 0.55
CA GLU A 645 -0.92 -41.31 0.00
C GLU A 645 -0.74 -41.40 -1.52
N TYR A 646 -1.11 -42.53 -2.10
CA TYR A 646 -1.00 -42.79 -3.53
C TYR A 646 -2.34 -43.24 -4.14
N GLY A 647 -2.70 -42.70 -5.30
CA GLY A 647 -3.84 -43.18 -6.06
C GLY A 647 -4.51 -42.11 -6.92
N THR A 648 -5.65 -42.45 -7.51
CA THR A 648 -6.50 -41.53 -8.30
C THR A 648 -7.56 -40.81 -7.47
N SER A 649 -7.80 -41.28 -6.23
CA SER A 649 -8.91 -40.85 -5.38
C SER A 649 -8.49 -40.91 -3.91
N VAL A 650 -7.47 -40.14 -3.55
CA VAL A 650 -6.87 -40.12 -2.22
C VAL A 650 -7.76 -39.43 -1.19
N ARG A 651 -7.73 -39.91 0.05
CA ARG A 651 -8.35 -39.29 1.22
C ARG A 651 -7.33 -39.15 2.35
N TYR A 652 -7.45 -38.08 3.12
CA TYR A 652 -6.84 -37.96 4.43
C TYR A 652 -7.94 -37.62 5.43
N ILE A 653 -7.98 -38.30 6.57
CA ILE A 653 -8.85 -37.93 7.70
C ILE A 653 -7.94 -37.73 8.92
N THR A 654 -7.52 -36.49 9.13
CA THR A 654 -6.61 -36.13 10.21
C THR A 654 -7.39 -35.55 11.39
N LEU A 655 -7.36 -36.26 12.51
CA LEU A 655 -7.96 -35.83 13.77
C LEU A 655 -6.90 -35.07 14.58
N ILE A 656 -7.22 -33.82 14.92
CA ILE A 656 -6.31 -32.91 15.61
C ILE A 656 -6.95 -32.47 16.93
N ARG A 657 -6.23 -32.59 18.04
CA ARG A 657 -6.69 -32.09 19.35
C ARG A 657 -5.66 -31.19 19.99
N ILE A 658 -6.09 -30.02 20.46
CA ILE A 658 -5.27 -29.17 21.31
C ILE A 658 -5.75 -29.26 22.76
N ASP A 659 -4.81 -29.28 23.71
CA ASP A 659 -5.13 -29.43 25.11
C ASP A 659 -4.12 -28.70 26.03
N ARG A 660 -4.54 -28.44 27.28
CA ARG A 660 -3.68 -27.95 28.37
C ARG A 660 -3.93 -28.66 29.70
N THR A 661 -4.78 -29.68 29.70
CA THR A 661 -5.22 -30.44 30.87
C THR A 661 -4.51 -31.79 31.00
N ASN A 662 -3.57 -32.07 30.09
CA ASN A 662 -2.86 -33.35 29.96
C ASN A 662 -3.79 -34.51 29.59
N THR A 663 -4.82 -34.22 28.77
CA THR A 663 -5.68 -35.20 28.12
C THR A 663 -5.32 -35.37 26.65
N TYR A 664 -5.59 -36.53 26.09
CA TYR A 664 -5.32 -36.88 24.69
C TYR A 664 -6.42 -37.78 24.14
N ILE A 665 -6.55 -37.88 22.83
CA ILE A 665 -7.43 -38.86 22.18
C ILE A 665 -6.78 -40.24 22.35
N GLU A 666 -7.44 -41.10 23.10
CA GLU A 666 -6.99 -42.47 23.39
C GLU A 666 -7.47 -43.44 22.31
N GLN A 667 -8.68 -43.22 21.78
CA GLN A 667 -9.28 -44.03 20.73
C GLN A 667 -10.05 -43.14 19.77
N ALA A 668 -10.02 -43.46 18.49
CA ALA A 668 -10.85 -42.86 17.46
C ALA A 668 -11.26 -43.93 16.44
N ASP A 669 -12.47 -43.79 15.91
CA ASP A 669 -13.06 -44.70 14.93
C ASP A 669 -13.77 -43.88 13.84
N ILE A 670 -13.82 -44.41 12.62
CA ILE A 670 -14.52 -43.80 11.48
C ILE A 670 -15.57 -44.78 10.97
N GLU A 671 -16.81 -44.32 10.94
CA GLU A 671 -17.90 -44.98 10.25
C GLU A 671 -18.15 -44.29 8.89
N GLU A 672 -17.92 -44.99 7.78
CA GLU A 672 -18.32 -44.51 6.45
C GLU A 672 -19.81 -44.78 6.21
N ARG A 673 -20.59 -43.72 5.95
CA ARG A 673 -22.00 -43.79 5.57
C ARG A 673 -22.18 -43.38 4.12
N GLU A 674 -23.40 -43.39 3.59
CA GLU A 674 -23.65 -43.05 2.19
C GLU A 674 -23.19 -41.62 1.85
N ASN A 675 -23.52 -40.63 2.69
CA ASN A 675 -23.33 -39.21 2.41
C ASN A 675 -22.26 -38.52 3.28
N ASP A 676 -21.79 -39.19 4.32
CA ASP A 676 -20.87 -38.62 5.31
C ASP A 676 -19.93 -39.69 5.89
N TYR A 677 -18.92 -39.21 6.62
CA TYR A 677 -18.16 -40.00 7.58
C TYR A 677 -18.49 -39.53 8.98
N VAL A 678 -18.60 -40.46 9.91
CA VAL A 678 -18.77 -40.15 11.33
C VAL A 678 -17.52 -40.55 12.08
N VAL A 679 -16.80 -39.55 12.58
CA VAL A 679 -15.63 -39.74 13.45
C VAL A 679 -16.10 -39.71 14.89
N THR A 680 -15.89 -40.82 15.60
CA THR A 680 -16.12 -40.90 17.04
C THR A 680 -14.77 -41.01 17.74
N TYR A 681 -14.57 -40.26 18.81
CA TYR A 681 -13.32 -40.28 19.56
C TYR A 681 -13.57 -40.31 21.07
N THR A 682 -12.66 -40.94 21.79
CA THR A 682 -12.64 -41.01 23.26
C THR A 682 -11.35 -40.38 23.77
N VAL A 683 -11.49 -39.40 24.65
CA VAL A 683 -10.39 -38.73 25.33
C VAL A 683 -9.99 -39.55 26.56
N SER A 684 -8.73 -39.50 26.95
CA SER A 684 -8.14 -40.25 28.08
C SER A 684 -8.79 -39.99 29.45
N ASN A 685 -9.70 -39.02 29.56
CA ASN A 685 -10.52 -38.75 30.75
C ASN A 685 -11.92 -39.39 30.68
N GLY A 686 -12.21 -40.16 29.62
CA GLY A 686 -13.49 -40.82 29.35
C GLY A 686 -14.51 -39.97 28.61
N GLU A 687 -14.22 -38.69 28.29
CA GLU A 687 -15.12 -37.87 27.47
C GLU A 687 -15.12 -38.37 26.03
N THR A 688 -16.30 -38.45 25.42
CA THR A 688 -16.47 -38.85 24.02
C THR A 688 -16.99 -37.69 23.19
N GLY A 689 -16.60 -37.67 21.91
CA GLY A 689 -17.11 -36.71 20.94
C GLY A 689 -17.39 -37.40 19.60
N THR A 690 -18.30 -36.80 18.85
CA THR A 690 -18.71 -37.29 17.53
C THR A 690 -18.77 -36.12 16.56
N MET A 691 -18.18 -36.29 15.38
CA MET A 691 -18.17 -35.29 14.31
C MET A 691 -18.62 -35.94 13.00
N THR A 692 -19.54 -35.28 12.30
CA THR A 692 -20.01 -35.71 10.98
C THR A 692 -19.31 -34.88 9.91
N ILE A 693 -18.73 -35.55 8.92
CA ILE A 693 -17.95 -34.96 7.84
C ILE A 693 -18.68 -35.25 6.53
N PRO A 694 -19.22 -34.24 5.83
CA PRO A 694 -19.85 -34.45 4.53
C PRO A 694 -18.81 -34.88 3.48
N LYS A 695 -19.15 -35.92 2.69
CA LYS A 695 -18.28 -36.45 1.65
C LYS A 695 -17.87 -35.41 0.60
#